data_AF-A0A839SZ77-F1
#
_entry.id   AF-A0A839SZ77-F1
#
_cell.length_a   1.000
_cell.length_b   1.000
_cell.length_c   1.000
_cell.angle_alpha   90.00
_cell.angle_beta   90.00
_cell.angle_gamma   90.00
#
_symmetry.space_group_name_H-M   'P 1'
#
loop_
_entity.id
_entity.type
_entity.pdbx_description
1 polymer ?
#
loop_
_entity_poly.entity_id
_entity_poly.type
_entity_poly.pdbx_seq_one_letter_code
_entity_poly.pdbx_strand_id
1 'polypeptide(L)'
;MHEVMRILTSHRCLLLAASLLLMTEAAQAQQSNGPIRLMPPATDSGLQPDGDSPPAPSLDGGQTDGSQSGGFTGALAPSSGFAPLVPSQSVSPSTPRRGIQIESLARPSLETIGPLEPQDGGFGYDLWEGSHRGIVLGLIRQLPNDLRSHWGEGMARRLLLTNAEGPQAGPEATDSALLRARIRRLIALGHIADAGAVIELVAGPLQETVIAREKAEVLLYLGRYDEACNTARGRVERAMAVATSEAAAENDPEFWQKTLIFCNIRAGEIAPAQLGLQLMQELGGDPEGAFLALGQRMLDGVGHFPDLLPAKAPELAMVDQLGEALPEGMLDLKDPKIAVASLRLKGLSANERVLAAETAAANAALDGDNLREAYRTVSFTQQQISTALSLAGSQPVGLDRALLLQAAEAAAQPSLRAELVLVALEEGRADGLYYVTAKAFAPSILSLEPEPDLLWFAGSAGRALYALGKYEGANAWFDLARRESMISPQAQASLTTLWPYARLAGFSASDWDGSLAAWGLARNESKEHIADLQTLLASAFEALGQAEMSDLSRQLANYPSGTWPEPNNNTLLALRDAADGNRRGEAILLSLITLAPKGTQHLHPRKLEAICSALIRLGYPEEARHLAIEAAVRAGI
;
A
#
# COMPACT_ATOMS: atom_id res chain seq x y z
N MET A 1 -10.27 -33.32 8.48
CA MET A 1 -11.39 -32.39 8.68
C MET A 1 -12.46 -32.89 9.67
N HIS A 2 -13.01 -34.11 9.57
CA HIS A 2 -14.20 -34.48 10.37
C HIS A 2 -14.01 -34.58 11.91
N GLU A 3 -12.81 -34.80 12.43
CA GLU A 3 -12.60 -34.99 13.89
C GLU A 3 -12.47 -33.69 14.68
N VAL A 4 -11.88 -32.63 14.11
CA VAL A 4 -11.73 -31.32 14.78
C VAL A 4 -13.10 -30.76 15.20
N MET A 5 -14.11 -30.95 14.35
CA MET A 5 -15.48 -30.49 14.58
C MET A 5 -16.24 -31.27 15.68
N ARG A 6 -15.75 -32.45 16.09
CA ARG A 6 -16.28 -33.23 17.24
C ARG A 6 -15.72 -32.79 18.59
N ILE A 7 -14.53 -32.18 18.62
CA ILE A 7 -13.90 -31.75 19.87
C ILE A 7 -14.59 -30.48 20.38
N LEU A 8 -14.74 -29.46 19.51
CA LEU A 8 -15.39 -28.18 19.82
C LEU A 8 -16.87 -28.31 20.25
N THR A 9 -17.58 -29.34 19.78
CA THR A 9 -18.97 -29.59 20.16
C THR A 9 -19.13 -30.24 21.53
N SER A 10 -18.11 -30.95 22.04
CA SER A 10 -18.18 -31.61 23.36
C SER A 10 -18.20 -30.63 24.54
N HIS A 11 -17.34 -29.60 24.50
CA HIS A 11 -17.15 -28.67 25.61
C HIS A 11 -18.32 -27.67 25.74
N ARG A 12 -18.99 -27.31 24.63
CA ARG A 12 -20.15 -26.40 24.66
C ARG A 12 -21.38 -26.99 25.37
N CYS A 13 -21.53 -28.32 25.43
CA CYS A 13 -22.65 -28.95 26.14
C CYS A 13 -22.49 -28.98 27.67
N LEU A 14 -21.26 -28.95 28.20
CA LEU A 14 -21.01 -29.09 29.65
C LEU A 14 -21.25 -27.79 30.45
N LEU A 15 -21.10 -26.62 29.82
CA LEU A 15 -21.31 -25.33 30.48
C LEU A 15 -22.79 -24.91 30.58
N LEU A 16 -23.67 -25.44 29.73
CA LEU A 16 -25.10 -25.12 29.73
C LEU A 16 -25.90 -25.78 30.88
N ALA A 17 -25.33 -26.77 31.57
CA ALA A 17 -26.00 -27.49 32.65
C ALA A 17 -25.87 -26.85 34.04
N ALA A 18 -24.94 -25.91 34.23
CA ALA A 18 -24.62 -25.34 35.54
C ALA A 18 -25.47 -24.12 35.94
N SER A 19 -26.03 -23.40 34.96
CA SER A 19 -26.56 -22.03 35.14
C SER A 19 -28.01 -21.93 35.65
N LEU A 20 -28.63 -23.05 36.04
CA LEU A 20 -30.10 -23.15 36.22
C LEU A 20 -30.56 -23.40 37.67
N LEU A 21 -29.66 -23.35 38.65
CA LEU A 21 -29.96 -23.52 40.07
C LEU A 21 -29.19 -22.53 40.96
N LEU A 22 -29.77 -21.34 41.16
CA LEU A 22 -29.96 -20.66 42.47
C LEU A 22 -30.40 -19.19 42.26
N MET A 23 -31.69 -18.93 42.42
CA MET A 23 -32.31 -17.60 42.48
C MET A 23 -33.20 -17.54 43.72
N THR A 24 -32.81 -16.76 44.73
CA THR A 24 -33.75 -16.25 45.76
C THR A 24 -33.17 -15.05 46.54
N GLU A 25 -33.87 -13.92 46.41
CA GLU A 25 -34.25 -12.96 47.48
C GLU A 25 -33.21 -12.39 48.46
N ALA A 26 -33.00 -11.08 48.35
CA ALA A 26 -33.16 -10.12 49.47
C ALA A 26 -33.59 -8.75 48.91
N ALA A 27 -34.18 -7.88 49.73
CA ALA A 27 -34.96 -6.72 49.25
C ALA A 27 -34.54 -5.34 49.80
N GLN A 28 -34.90 -4.30 49.03
CA GLN A 28 -35.18 -2.92 49.44
C GLN A 28 -34.14 -2.12 50.26
N ALA A 29 -33.58 -1.09 49.63
CA ALA A 29 -33.40 0.23 50.24
C ALA A 29 -33.72 1.31 49.21
N GLN A 30 -34.47 2.35 49.59
CA GLN A 30 -34.95 3.40 48.67
C GLN A 30 -34.76 4.79 49.29
N GLN A 31 -34.02 5.66 48.62
CA GLN A 31 -33.88 7.08 48.96
C GLN A 31 -33.79 7.92 47.67
N SER A 32 -34.14 9.21 47.76
CA SER A 32 -34.68 9.96 46.62
C SER A 32 -34.06 11.34 46.40
N ASN A 33 -34.13 11.76 45.13
CA ASN A 33 -34.08 13.13 44.60
C ASN A 33 -32.81 13.98 44.77
N GLY A 34 -32.22 14.32 43.61
CA GLY A 34 -31.43 15.53 43.39
C GLY A 34 -31.26 15.77 41.88
N PRO A 35 -31.83 16.84 41.28
CA PRO A 35 -31.63 17.12 39.86
C PRO A 35 -30.23 17.70 39.61
N ILE A 36 -29.49 17.10 38.68
CA ILE A 36 -28.15 17.55 38.29
C ILE A 36 -28.27 18.86 37.49
N ARG A 37 -27.49 19.88 37.87
CA ARG A 37 -27.44 21.16 37.14
C ARG A 37 -26.55 21.05 35.90
N LEU A 38 -26.98 21.70 34.82
CA LEU A 38 -26.17 21.92 33.63
C LEU A 38 -25.46 23.29 33.71
N MET A 39 -24.13 23.26 33.66
CA MET A 39 -23.23 24.40 33.38
C MET A 39 -23.12 25.55 34.43
N PRO A 40 -22.10 26.43 34.33
CA PRO A 40 -21.30 26.83 35.51
C PRO A 40 -21.36 28.32 35.89
N PRO A 41 -20.74 28.71 37.03
CA PRO A 41 -20.33 30.10 37.27
C PRO A 41 -19.03 30.42 36.50
N ALA A 42 -18.94 31.64 35.96
CA ALA A 42 -17.69 32.18 35.40
C ALA A 42 -16.84 32.83 36.50
N THR A 43 -15.53 32.94 36.26
CA THR A 43 -14.62 33.79 37.04
C THR A 43 -14.03 34.87 36.15
N ASP A 44 -14.46 36.11 36.38
CA ASP A 44 -13.91 37.32 35.76
C ASP A 44 -12.56 37.66 36.41
N SER A 45 -11.54 38.00 35.60
CA SER A 45 -10.23 38.51 36.05
C SER A 45 -9.42 39.06 34.87
N GLY A 46 -9.88 40.15 34.27
CA GLY A 46 -9.07 40.93 33.33
C GLY A 46 -8.28 42.03 34.07
N LEU A 47 -7.01 42.25 33.66
CA LEU A 47 -6.31 43.56 33.77
C LEU A 47 -5.01 43.56 32.94
N GLN A 48 -5.17 43.78 31.63
CA GLN A 48 -4.54 44.81 30.76
C GLN A 48 -3.02 45.19 30.87
N PRO A 49 -2.44 45.86 29.84
CA PRO A 49 -1.17 45.37 29.27
C PRO A 49 -0.03 46.40 29.13
N ASP A 50 1.14 45.86 28.80
CA ASP A 50 2.25 46.44 28.01
C ASP A 50 2.81 45.28 27.12
N GLY A 51 3.57 45.47 26.05
CA GLY A 51 4.10 46.67 25.39
C GLY A 51 5.22 46.28 24.42
N ASP A 52 5.40 47.06 23.35
CA ASP A 52 6.47 47.01 22.32
C ASP A 52 6.62 45.80 21.37
N SER A 53 6.97 46.14 20.12
CA SER A 53 7.40 45.25 19.04
C SER A 53 8.60 45.89 18.30
N PRO A 54 9.67 45.13 17.94
CA PRO A 54 10.71 45.62 17.04
C PRO A 54 10.51 45.11 15.57
N PRO A 55 10.93 45.88 14.54
CA PRO A 55 10.63 45.59 13.14
C PRO A 55 11.75 44.86 12.37
N ALA A 56 11.44 44.43 11.14
CA ALA A 56 12.41 43.89 10.18
C ALA A 56 13.26 44.98 9.49
N PRO A 57 14.52 44.68 9.06
CA PRO A 57 15.34 45.58 8.26
C PRO A 57 15.15 45.38 6.75
N SER A 58 15.15 46.48 6.00
CA SER A 58 15.26 46.51 4.53
C SER A 58 16.65 47.00 4.09
N LEU A 59 16.95 46.82 2.80
CA LEU A 59 18.25 47.14 2.17
C LEU A 59 18.49 48.65 2.03
N ASP A 60 19.74 49.09 2.23
CA ASP A 60 20.44 49.95 1.26
C ASP A 60 21.97 49.77 1.38
N GLY A 61 22.74 50.27 0.40
CA GLY A 61 24.17 50.01 0.23
C GLY A 61 25.13 51.14 0.64
N GLY A 62 26.43 50.84 0.60
CA GLY A 62 27.51 51.82 0.81
C GLY A 62 28.85 51.29 0.28
N GLN A 63 29.56 52.11 -0.51
CA GLN A 63 30.89 51.79 -1.06
C GLN A 63 32.00 52.28 -0.13
N THR A 64 33.21 51.70 -0.23
CA THR A 64 34.49 52.43 -0.12
C THR A 64 35.66 51.58 -0.64
N ASP A 65 36.72 52.24 -1.12
CA ASP A 65 37.88 51.62 -1.78
C ASP A 65 38.93 51.02 -0.82
N GLY A 66 39.78 50.11 -1.33
CA GLY A 66 40.92 49.54 -0.61
C GLY A 66 41.91 48.78 -1.50
N SER A 67 42.78 49.49 -2.21
CA SER A 67 43.72 48.91 -3.19
C SER A 67 45.09 48.56 -2.61
N GLN A 68 45.63 47.38 -2.98
CA GLN A 68 47.05 47.01 -3.06
C GLN A 68 47.21 45.56 -3.59
N SER A 69 48.33 45.10 -4.17
CA SER A 69 49.07 45.57 -5.36
C SER A 69 50.27 44.63 -5.61
N GLY A 70 50.52 44.23 -6.86
CA GLY A 70 51.78 43.59 -7.30
C GLY A 70 51.62 42.16 -7.86
N GLY A 71 52.43 41.72 -8.84
CA GLY A 71 53.35 42.51 -9.69
C GLY A 71 54.50 41.73 -10.32
N PHE A 72 54.51 41.62 -11.66
CA PHE A 72 55.65 41.24 -12.53
C PHE A 72 56.19 39.78 -12.37
N THR A 73 56.99 39.18 -13.28
CA THR A 73 57.62 39.63 -14.55
C THR A 73 57.85 38.48 -15.55
N GLY A 74 57.63 38.71 -16.86
CA GLY A 74 58.42 38.18 -18.00
C GLY A 74 58.54 36.66 -18.30
N ALA A 75 59.12 36.21 -19.43
CA ALA A 75 59.38 36.87 -20.72
C ALA A 75 59.80 35.88 -21.85
N LEU A 76 59.42 36.20 -23.10
CA LEU A 76 60.06 35.83 -24.41
C LEU A 76 59.96 34.37 -24.95
N ALA A 77 60.13 34.26 -26.28
CA ALA A 77 60.09 33.04 -27.14
C ALA A 77 61.44 32.90 -27.93
N PRO A 78 61.66 32.06 -29.00
CA PRO A 78 60.96 32.15 -30.32
C PRO A 78 60.96 30.93 -31.32
N SER A 79 59.93 30.84 -32.21
CA SER A 79 60.03 30.47 -33.67
C SER A 79 60.51 29.03 -34.09
N SER A 80 60.40 28.49 -35.34
CA SER A 80 59.99 28.96 -36.70
C SER A 80 59.49 27.81 -37.61
N GLY A 81 58.66 28.10 -38.64
CA GLY A 81 58.50 27.32 -39.90
C GLY A 81 57.49 26.14 -39.90
N PHE A 82 56.81 25.76 -40.99
CA PHE A 82 56.75 26.27 -42.39
C PHE A 82 55.35 25.99 -43.01
N ALA A 83 54.96 26.77 -44.04
CA ALA A 83 53.81 26.56 -44.95
C ALA A 83 54.20 27.09 -46.35
N PRO A 84 53.57 26.73 -47.51
CA PRO A 84 52.14 26.95 -47.86
C PRO A 84 51.50 25.69 -48.56
N LEU A 85 50.23 25.63 -49.05
CA LEU A 85 49.50 26.50 -49.99
C LEU A 85 47.96 26.49 -49.84
N VAL A 86 47.38 27.63 -50.18
CA VAL A 86 45.95 28.05 -50.29
C VAL A 86 45.32 27.64 -51.66
N PRO A 87 44.04 27.96 -52.02
CA PRO A 87 42.97 28.72 -51.35
C PRO A 87 41.72 27.83 -51.04
N SER A 88 40.53 28.27 -50.59
CA SER A 88 39.80 29.57 -50.50
C SER A 88 38.79 29.55 -49.31
N GLN A 89 37.89 30.49 -48.99
CA GLN A 89 37.45 31.80 -49.53
C GLN A 89 37.22 32.85 -48.39
N SER A 90 36.96 34.11 -48.78
CA SER A 90 36.20 35.20 -48.12
C SER A 90 35.85 35.17 -46.60
N VAL A 91 36.24 36.26 -45.91
CA VAL A 91 35.88 36.63 -44.53
C VAL A 91 35.02 37.90 -44.50
N SER A 92 34.00 37.99 -43.63
CA SER A 92 33.55 39.20 -42.89
C SER A 92 32.22 38.97 -42.14
N PRO A 93 31.92 39.71 -41.05
CA PRO A 93 32.81 40.22 -40.01
C PRO A 93 32.38 39.78 -38.59
N SER A 94 33.33 39.45 -37.71
CA SER A 94 33.05 39.00 -36.33
C SER A 94 32.84 40.16 -35.36
N THR A 95 31.60 40.64 -35.23
CA THR A 95 31.20 41.56 -34.15
C THR A 95 31.24 40.83 -32.79
N PRO A 96 31.99 41.30 -31.79
CA PRO A 96 32.10 40.64 -30.49
C PRO A 96 30.85 40.89 -29.62
N ARG A 97 29.73 40.24 -29.97
CA ARG A 97 28.59 40.12 -29.05
C ARG A 97 29.02 39.27 -27.86
N ARG A 98 29.13 39.87 -26.68
CA ARG A 98 28.97 39.15 -25.39
C ARG A 98 27.51 38.73 -25.24
N GLY A 99 27.07 37.79 -26.09
CA GLY A 99 25.82 37.10 -25.89
C GLY A 99 25.99 36.15 -24.70
N ILE A 100 25.11 36.27 -23.71
CA ILE A 100 24.94 35.20 -22.73
C ILE A 100 24.53 33.96 -23.53
N GLN A 101 25.35 32.91 -23.51
CA GLN A 101 24.94 31.62 -24.02
C GLN A 101 23.94 31.05 -23.01
N ILE A 102 22.66 31.37 -23.22
CA ILE A 102 21.57 30.63 -22.62
C ILE A 102 21.57 29.27 -23.32
N GLU A 103 22.26 28.31 -22.72
CA GLU A 103 22.01 26.91 -23.07
C GLU A 103 20.52 26.65 -22.86
N SER A 104 19.86 26.21 -23.93
CA SER A 104 18.44 25.87 -23.88
C SER A 104 18.27 24.67 -22.98
N LEU A 105 17.92 24.91 -21.71
CA LEU A 105 17.55 23.87 -20.73
C LEU A 105 16.71 22.81 -21.44
N ALA A 106 17.22 21.58 -21.46
CA ALA A 106 16.51 20.46 -22.07
C ALA A 106 15.13 20.34 -21.42
N ARG A 107 14.09 20.07 -22.22
CA ARG A 107 12.74 19.89 -21.66
C ARG A 107 12.79 18.74 -20.66
N PRO A 108 12.34 18.93 -19.40
CA PRO A 108 12.30 17.85 -18.43
C PRO A 108 11.56 16.64 -19.00
N SER A 109 12.11 15.45 -18.79
CA SER A 109 11.50 14.21 -19.27
C SER A 109 10.16 13.98 -18.59
N LEU A 110 9.16 13.51 -19.34
CA LEU A 110 7.88 13.07 -18.77
C LEU A 110 8.05 11.85 -17.86
N GLU A 111 9.12 11.09 -18.04
CA GLU A 111 9.46 9.96 -17.19
C GLU A 111 9.87 10.37 -15.76
N THR A 112 10.30 11.62 -15.58
CA THR A 112 10.78 12.16 -14.30
C THR A 112 9.66 12.56 -13.34
N ILE A 113 8.44 12.74 -13.85
CA ILE A 113 7.32 13.25 -13.07
C ILE A 113 6.92 12.24 -11.98
N GLY A 114 6.95 12.66 -10.71
CA GLY A 114 6.53 11.88 -9.55
C GLY A 114 6.44 12.77 -8.30
N PRO A 115 5.50 12.51 -7.37
CA PRO A 115 5.33 13.34 -6.18
C PRO A 115 6.27 13.00 -5.01
N LEU A 116 7.01 11.88 -5.04
CA LEU A 116 7.87 11.48 -3.92
C LEU A 116 9.35 11.79 -4.16
N GLU A 117 9.90 12.65 -3.32
CA GLU A 117 11.34 12.86 -3.15
C GLU A 117 11.87 12.00 -1.97
N PRO A 118 13.20 11.93 -1.72
CA PRO A 118 13.75 11.04 -0.68
C PRO A 118 13.19 11.29 0.73
N GLN A 119 12.94 12.54 1.11
CA GLN A 119 12.34 12.87 2.41
C GLN A 119 10.89 12.37 2.56
N ASP A 120 10.18 12.16 1.44
CA ASP A 120 8.81 11.65 1.37
C ASP A 120 8.79 10.10 1.18
N GLY A 121 9.95 9.46 1.28
CA GLY A 121 10.12 8.02 1.10
C GLY A 121 10.36 7.57 -0.35
N GLY A 122 10.57 8.49 -1.29
CA GLY A 122 11.05 8.17 -2.64
C GLY A 122 12.47 7.58 -2.64
N PHE A 123 12.86 6.91 -3.73
CA PHE A 123 14.13 6.16 -3.78
C PHE A 123 15.35 6.94 -4.31
N GLY A 124 15.22 8.26 -4.54
CA GLY A 124 16.30 9.10 -5.08
C GLY A 124 16.19 9.34 -6.58
N TYR A 125 16.79 10.44 -7.02
CA TYR A 125 16.72 10.89 -8.42
C TYR A 125 17.45 9.93 -9.38
N ASP A 126 18.46 9.25 -8.85
CA ASP A 126 19.34 8.25 -9.45
C ASP A 126 18.77 6.81 -9.39
N LEU A 127 17.45 6.64 -9.17
CA LEU A 127 16.78 5.33 -9.04
C LEU A 127 17.03 4.39 -10.23
N TRP A 128 17.10 4.96 -11.44
CA TRP A 128 17.19 4.24 -12.70
C TRP A 128 18.60 4.21 -13.31
N GLU A 129 19.62 4.62 -12.54
CA GLU A 129 21.01 4.57 -13.00
C GLU A 129 21.42 3.15 -13.42
N GLY A 130 22.09 3.04 -14.57
CA GLY A 130 22.52 1.77 -15.16
C GLY A 130 21.41 0.92 -15.81
N SER A 131 20.13 1.22 -15.62
CA SER A 131 19.01 0.47 -16.21
C SER A 131 18.58 0.99 -17.58
N HIS A 132 18.19 0.08 -18.47
CA HIS A 132 17.66 0.42 -19.80
C HIS A 132 16.13 0.58 -19.81
N ARG A 133 15.63 1.61 -20.50
CA ARG A 133 14.19 1.97 -20.56
C ARG A 133 13.28 0.81 -20.96
N GLY A 134 13.70 -0.01 -21.94
CA GLY A 134 12.94 -1.18 -22.39
C GLY A 134 12.77 -2.27 -21.33
N ILE A 135 13.79 -2.49 -20.50
CA ILE A 135 13.76 -3.47 -19.40
C ILE A 135 12.80 -2.97 -18.31
N VAL A 136 12.97 -1.73 -17.86
CA VAL A 136 12.13 -1.12 -16.81
C VAL A 136 10.65 -1.08 -17.22
N LEU A 137 10.36 -0.66 -18.46
CA LEU A 137 9.01 -0.66 -19.02
C LEU A 137 8.42 -2.08 -19.10
N GLY A 138 9.23 -3.06 -19.49
CA GLY A 138 8.83 -4.48 -19.51
C GLY A 138 8.51 -5.02 -18.12
N LEU A 139 9.28 -4.64 -17.09
CA LEU A 139 9.06 -5.07 -15.71
C LEU A 139 7.82 -4.42 -15.09
N ILE A 140 7.58 -3.12 -15.27
CA ILE A 140 6.36 -2.44 -14.77
C ILE A 140 5.09 -3.02 -15.42
N ARG A 141 5.17 -3.44 -16.69
CA ARG A 141 4.09 -4.18 -17.38
C ARG A 141 3.90 -5.60 -16.83
N GLN A 142 4.95 -6.25 -16.33
CA GLN A 142 4.92 -7.60 -15.74
C GLN A 142 4.58 -7.66 -14.25
N LEU A 143 4.57 -6.53 -13.52
CA LEU A 143 4.05 -6.48 -12.16
C LEU A 143 2.60 -7.03 -12.11
N PRO A 144 2.22 -7.77 -11.05
CA PRO A 144 0.83 -8.12 -10.78
C PRO A 144 -0.10 -6.91 -10.56
N ASN A 145 -1.40 -7.20 -10.48
CA ASN A 145 -2.41 -6.26 -10.00
C ASN A 145 -2.72 -6.46 -8.49
N ASP A 146 -2.07 -7.44 -7.86
CA ASP A 146 -2.21 -7.85 -6.46
C ASP A 146 -0.92 -8.60 -6.08
N LEU A 147 -0.11 -8.04 -5.17
CA LEU A 147 1.17 -8.60 -4.71
C LEU A 147 1.02 -9.48 -3.46
N ARG A 148 -0.16 -9.49 -2.81
CA ARG A 148 -0.46 -10.24 -1.57
C ARG A 148 0.56 -10.02 -0.44
N SER A 149 1.11 -8.80 -0.35
CA SER A 149 2.10 -8.40 0.66
C SER A 149 2.02 -6.90 0.91
N HIS A 150 1.90 -6.47 2.16
CA HIS A 150 1.82 -5.04 2.48
C HIS A 150 3.16 -4.34 2.23
N TRP A 151 4.27 -5.02 2.54
CA TRP A 151 5.60 -4.58 2.13
C TRP A 151 5.70 -4.42 0.61
N GLY A 152 5.24 -5.42 -0.15
CA GLY A 152 5.26 -5.40 -1.61
C GLY A 152 4.51 -4.20 -2.19
N GLU A 153 3.28 -3.97 -1.74
CA GLU A 153 2.44 -2.86 -2.21
C GLU A 153 3.01 -1.49 -1.79
N GLY A 154 3.51 -1.37 -0.56
CA GLY A 154 4.19 -0.15 -0.10
C GLY A 154 5.44 0.20 -0.93
N MET A 155 6.26 -0.80 -1.28
CA MET A 155 7.43 -0.63 -2.15
C MET A 155 7.03 -0.33 -3.60
N ALA A 156 6.00 -1.00 -4.13
CA ALA A 156 5.47 -0.74 -5.47
C ALA A 156 4.95 0.69 -5.59
N ARG A 157 4.10 1.14 -4.65
CA ARG A 157 3.60 2.51 -4.57
C ARG A 157 4.75 3.53 -4.58
N ARG A 158 5.72 3.37 -3.68
CA ARG A 158 6.87 4.30 -3.56
C ARG A 158 7.70 4.36 -4.84
N LEU A 159 7.96 3.21 -5.48
CA LEU A 159 8.74 3.16 -6.72
C LEU A 159 8.00 3.82 -7.88
N LEU A 160 6.69 3.60 -8.00
CA LEU A 160 5.88 4.16 -9.07
C LEU A 160 5.65 5.67 -8.92
N LEU A 161 5.82 6.22 -7.71
CA LEU A 161 5.66 7.65 -7.39
C LEU A 161 6.98 8.43 -7.21
N THR A 162 8.13 7.77 -7.21
CA THR A 162 9.44 8.45 -7.05
C THR A 162 9.71 9.43 -8.21
N ASN A 163 10.17 10.63 -7.87
CA ASN A 163 10.77 11.61 -8.79
C ASN A 163 12.21 11.17 -9.14
N ALA A 164 12.46 10.77 -10.38
CA ALA A 164 13.77 10.24 -10.81
C ALA A 164 14.10 10.48 -12.29
N GLU A 165 15.37 10.57 -12.64
CA GLU A 165 15.79 10.63 -14.04
C GLU A 165 15.34 9.37 -14.80
N GLY A 166 14.91 9.53 -16.05
CA GLY A 166 14.45 8.40 -16.85
C GLY A 166 15.56 7.36 -17.08
N PRO A 167 15.25 6.05 -17.10
CA PRO A 167 16.22 5.02 -17.45
C PRO A 167 16.82 5.24 -18.83
N GLN A 168 18.03 4.73 -19.05
CA GLN A 168 18.81 4.97 -20.26
C GLN A 168 17.99 4.66 -21.53
N ALA A 169 17.86 5.66 -22.39
CA ALA A 169 16.99 5.61 -23.56
C ALA A 169 17.48 4.56 -24.58
N GLY A 170 16.58 3.65 -24.96
CA GLY A 170 16.78 2.75 -26.10
C GLY A 170 16.30 3.40 -27.41
N PRO A 171 16.78 2.95 -28.58
CA PRO A 171 16.52 3.58 -29.88
C PRO A 171 15.05 3.56 -30.35
N GLU A 172 14.18 2.80 -29.69
CA GLU A 172 12.78 2.58 -30.10
C GLU A 172 11.74 3.16 -29.12
N ALA A 173 12.16 3.75 -28.00
CA ALA A 173 11.28 3.95 -26.84
C ALA A 173 10.86 5.42 -26.63
N THR A 174 9.56 5.70 -26.78
CA THR A 174 8.95 7.04 -26.58
C THR A 174 8.91 7.46 -25.10
N ASP A 175 9.24 8.72 -24.81
CA ASP A 175 9.35 9.28 -23.45
C ASP A 175 8.02 9.32 -22.65
N SER A 176 6.90 8.94 -23.26
CA SER A 176 5.57 8.85 -22.63
C SER A 176 5.17 7.42 -22.25
N ALA A 177 5.88 6.40 -22.75
CA ALA A 177 5.50 5.00 -22.53
C ALA A 177 5.67 4.58 -21.06
N LEU A 178 6.74 5.03 -20.41
CA LEU A 178 7.02 4.73 -19.01
C LEU A 178 6.08 5.46 -18.05
N LEU A 179 5.80 6.75 -18.29
CA LEU A 179 4.83 7.51 -17.49
C LEU A 179 3.44 6.87 -17.53
N ARG A 180 2.96 6.50 -18.73
CA ARG A 180 1.66 5.82 -18.88
C ARG A 180 1.64 4.43 -18.23
N ALA A 181 2.74 3.67 -18.31
CA ALA A 181 2.87 2.40 -17.59
C ALA A 181 2.83 2.58 -16.06
N ARG A 182 3.50 3.61 -15.52
CA ARG A 182 3.47 3.95 -14.09
C ARG A 182 2.05 4.30 -13.63
N ILE A 183 1.37 5.20 -14.34
CA ILE A 183 -0.01 5.63 -14.02
C ILE A 183 -0.98 4.43 -14.09
N ARG A 184 -0.94 3.64 -15.18
CA ARG A 184 -1.80 2.45 -15.32
C ARG A 184 -1.54 1.40 -14.23
N ARG A 185 -0.28 1.23 -13.79
CA ARG A 185 0.06 0.33 -12.67
C ARG A 185 -0.48 0.84 -11.34
N LEU A 186 -0.35 2.13 -11.04
CA LEU A 186 -0.93 2.74 -9.83
C LEU A 186 -2.45 2.52 -9.77
N ILE A 187 -3.16 2.74 -10.88
CA ILE A 187 -4.60 2.46 -11.00
C ILE A 187 -4.88 0.96 -10.74
N ALA A 188 -4.10 0.05 -11.33
CA ALA A 188 -4.30 -1.39 -11.18
C ALA A 188 -4.09 -1.93 -9.75
N LEU A 189 -3.21 -1.29 -8.96
CA LEU A 189 -2.97 -1.60 -7.54
C LEU A 189 -3.94 -0.86 -6.59
N GLY A 190 -4.89 -0.07 -7.13
CA GLY A 190 -5.85 0.71 -6.33
C GLY A 190 -5.35 2.10 -5.88
N HIS A 191 -4.11 2.49 -6.20
CA HIS A 191 -3.54 3.82 -5.92
C HIS A 191 -4.08 4.92 -6.87
N ILE A 192 -5.40 5.00 -6.98
CA ILE A 192 -6.12 5.87 -7.93
C ILE A 192 -5.92 7.36 -7.59
N ALA A 193 -5.89 7.71 -6.30
CA ALA A 193 -5.60 9.08 -5.85
C ALA A 193 -4.17 9.50 -6.20
N ASP A 194 -3.20 8.60 -6.00
CA ASP A 194 -1.78 8.86 -6.31
C ASP A 194 -1.53 8.95 -7.82
N ALA A 195 -2.24 8.13 -8.62
CA ALA A 195 -2.28 8.28 -10.07
C ALA A 195 -2.79 9.67 -10.48
N GLY A 196 -3.81 10.20 -9.78
CA GLY A 196 -4.29 11.57 -9.94
C GLY A 196 -3.22 12.61 -9.65
N ALA A 197 -2.51 12.50 -8.52
CA ALA A 197 -1.41 13.40 -8.16
C ALA A 197 -0.28 13.40 -9.22
N VAL A 198 0.09 12.24 -9.76
CA VAL A 198 1.05 12.13 -10.87
C VAL A 198 0.55 12.86 -12.13
N ILE A 199 -0.75 12.75 -12.46
CA ILE A 199 -1.34 13.42 -13.63
C ILE A 199 -1.38 14.95 -13.43
N GLU A 200 -1.66 15.44 -12.23
CA GLU A 200 -1.74 16.88 -11.93
C GLU A 200 -0.36 17.59 -12.00
N LEU A 201 0.73 16.87 -11.73
CA LEU A 201 2.10 17.35 -11.96
C LEU A 201 2.48 17.48 -13.46
N VAL A 202 1.73 16.86 -14.37
CA VAL A 202 1.99 16.94 -15.82
C VAL A 202 1.44 18.25 -16.37
N ALA A 203 2.26 18.98 -17.15
CA ALA A 203 1.85 20.24 -17.77
C ALA A 203 0.57 20.08 -18.61
N GLY A 204 -0.43 20.94 -18.37
CA GLY A 204 -1.79 20.82 -18.91
C GLY A 204 -1.93 20.44 -20.39
N PRO A 205 -1.19 21.05 -21.34
CA PRO A 205 -1.25 20.65 -22.75
C PRO A 205 -0.85 19.19 -23.02
N LEU A 206 0.05 18.63 -22.19
CA LEU A 206 0.51 17.25 -22.28
C LEU A 206 -0.43 16.27 -21.55
N GLN A 207 -1.16 16.74 -20.51
CA GLN A 207 -2.33 15.99 -20.01
C GLN A 207 -3.33 15.71 -21.16
N GLU A 208 -3.60 16.72 -21.99
CA GLU A 208 -4.57 16.61 -23.08
C GLU A 208 -4.04 15.94 -24.36
N THR A 209 -2.72 15.84 -24.57
CA THR A 209 -2.16 15.25 -25.80
C THR A 209 -1.43 13.92 -25.60
N VAL A 210 -0.97 13.61 -24.39
CA VAL A 210 -0.11 12.43 -24.13
C VAL A 210 -0.79 11.40 -23.23
N ILE A 211 -1.46 11.85 -22.16
CA ILE A 211 -2.00 10.97 -21.09
C ILE A 211 -3.51 11.14 -20.86
N ALA A 212 -4.24 11.63 -21.87
CA ALA A 212 -5.65 11.98 -21.73
C ALA A 212 -6.54 10.77 -21.40
N ARG A 213 -6.16 9.58 -21.88
CA ARG A 213 -6.87 8.31 -21.66
C ARG A 213 -6.76 7.88 -20.19
N GLU A 214 -5.58 8.04 -19.60
CA GLU A 214 -5.33 7.81 -18.17
C GLU A 214 -6.02 8.87 -17.30
N LYS A 215 -5.94 10.15 -17.71
CA LYS A 215 -6.61 11.27 -17.03
C LYS A 215 -8.12 11.06 -16.94
N ALA A 216 -8.79 10.76 -18.06
CA ALA A 216 -10.22 10.52 -18.06
C ALA A 216 -10.62 9.33 -17.17
N GLU A 217 -9.84 8.25 -17.17
CA GLU A 217 -10.10 7.07 -16.32
C GLU A 217 -9.94 7.38 -14.82
N VAL A 218 -8.89 8.07 -14.42
CA VAL A 218 -8.71 8.50 -13.01
C VAL A 218 -9.81 9.46 -12.58
N LEU A 219 -10.20 10.42 -13.43
CA LEU A 219 -11.29 11.35 -13.12
C LEU A 219 -12.64 10.64 -12.97
N LEU A 220 -12.93 9.61 -13.78
CA LEU A 220 -14.11 8.75 -13.62
C LEU A 220 -14.08 7.95 -12.31
N TYR A 221 -12.97 7.27 -11.99
CA TYR A 221 -12.86 6.53 -10.73
C TYR A 221 -12.92 7.44 -9.49
N LEU A 222 -12.40 8.67 -9.55
CA LEU A 222 -12.49 9.68 -8.48
C LEU A 222 -13.82 10.45 -8.42
N GLY A 223 -14.75 10.22 -9.36
CA GLY A 223 -16.04 10.93 -9.40
C GLY A 223 -15.99 12.38 -9.92
N ARG A 224 -14.85 12.81 -10.49
CA ARG A 224 -14.63 14.15 -11.08
C ARG A 224 -15.22 14.21 -12.50
N TYR A 225 -16.52 13.92 -12.61
CA TYR A 225 -17.22 13.65 -13.87
C TYR A 225 -17.22 14.82 -14.86
N ASP A 226 -17.33 16.06 -14.39
CA ASP A 226 -17.31 17.23 -15.28
C ASP A 226 -15.95 17.39 -15.98
N GLU A 227 -14.85 17.10 -15.28
CA GLU A 227 -13.51 17.12 -15.86
C GLU A 227 -13.29 15.93 -16.80
N ALA A 228 -13.79 14.73 -16.44
CA ALA A 228 -13.76 13.55 -17.32
C ALA A 228 -14.52 13.82 -18.63
N CYS A 229 -15.74 14.37 -18.56
CA CYS A 229 -16.56 14.69 -19.72
C CYS A 229 -15.99 15.82 -20.58
N ASN A 230 -15.36 16.83 -19.97
CA ASN A 230 -14.62 17.84 -20.72
C ASN A 230 -13.38 17.25 -21.42
N THR A 231 -12.66 16.33 -20.77
CA THR A 231 -11.52 15.59 -21.36
C THR A 231 -11.96 14.68 -22.52
N ALA A 232 -13.16 14.08 -22.43
CA ALA A 232 -13.74 13.18 -23.42
C ALA A 232 -14.27 13.86 -24.70
N ARG A 233 -14.58 15.17 -24.65
CA ARG A 233 -15.19 15.89 -25.78
C ARG A 233 -14.28 15.87 -27.01
N GLY A 234 -14.83 15.41 -28.14
CA GLY A 234 -14.08 15.27 -29.40
C GLY A 234 -12.92 14.25 -29.32
N ARG A 235 -12.94 13.28 -28.41
CA ARG A 235 -11.94 12.20 -28.35
C ARG A 235 -12.25 11.05 -29.31
N VAL A 236 -13.52 10.66 -29.43
CA VAL A 236 -13.95 9.50 -30.24
C VAL A 236 -13.51 9.65 -31.70
N GLU A 237 -13.73 10.82 -32.31
CA GLU A 237 -13.27 11.14 -33.67
C GLU A 237 -11.74 11.00 -33.83
N ARG A 238 -10.97 11.51 -32.87
CA ARG A 238 -9.50 11.42 -32.85
C ARG A 238 -9.00 9.99 -32.66
N ALA A 239 -9.67 9.19 -31.81
CA ALA A 239 -9.33 7.79 -31.60
C ALA A 239 -9.59 6.95 -32.86
N MET A 240 -10.74 7.15 -33.54
CA MET A 240 -11.06 6.46 -34.80
C MET A 240 -10.12 6.86 -35.94
N ALA A 241 -9.67 8.12 -36.00
CA ALA A 241 -8.72 8.59 -37.02
C ALA A 241 -7.31 7.97 -36.93
N VAL A 242 -6.95 7.34 -35.81
CA VAL A 242 -5.62 6.75 -35.54
C VAL A 242 -5.63 5.21 -35.66
N ALA A 243 -6.77 4.61 -36.01
CA ALA A 243 -7.05 3.17 -35.99
C ALA A 243 -6.15 2.26 -36.87
N THR A 244 -5.26 2.83 -37.68
CA THR A 244 -4.35 2.12 -38.61
C THR A 244 -2.91 1.94 -38.08
N SER A 245 -2.69 2.10 -36.77
CA SER A 245 -1.36 2.06 -36.14
C SER A 245 -1.40 1.46 -34.73
N GLU A 246 -0.24 1.11 -34.16
CA GLU A 246 -0.15 0.62 -32.77
C GLU A 246 -0.69 1.64 -31.73
N ALA A 247 -0.65 2.94 -32.07
CA ALA A 247 -1.26 3.99 -31.25
C ALA A 247 -2.80 3.89 -31.17
N ALA A 248 -3.46 3.06 -31.98
CA ALA A 248 -4.88 2.73 -31.82
C ALA A 248 -5.15 2.04 -30.47
N ALA A 249 -4.28 1.11 -30.07
CA ALA A 249 -4.38 0.41 -28.78
C ALA A 249 -4.04 1.31 -27.58
N GLU A 250 -3.25 2.37 -27.79
CA GLU A 250 -3.03 3.39 -26.77
C GLU A 250 -4.23 4.34 -26.60
N ASN A 251 -5.00 4.57 -27.68
CA ASN A 251 -6.14 5.48 -27.69
C ASN A 251 -7.43 4.88 -27.12
N ASP A 252 -7.64 3.55 -27.18
CA ASP A 252 -8.80 2.84 -26.60
C ASP A 252 -10.18 3.41 -27.04
N PRO A 253 -10.65 3.07 -28.26
CA PRO A 253 -11.92 3.58 -28.78
C PRO A 253 -13.17 3.14 -27.98
N GLU A 254 -13.19 1.93 -27.39
CA GLU A 254 -14.30 1.46 -26.55
C GLU A 254 -14.48 2.40 -25.36
N PHE A 255 -13.40 2.69 -24.63
CA PHE A 255 -13.44 3.59 -23.48
C PHE A 255 -13.96 4.98 -23.84
N TRP A 256 -13.51 5.58 -24.96
CA TRP A 256 -13.99 6.91 -25.34
C TRP A 256 -15.46 6.89 -25.78
N GLN A 257 -15.92 5.84 -26.47
CA GLN A 257 -17.33 5.70 -26.84
C GLN A 257 -18.20 5.53 -25.57
N LYS A 258 -17.80 4.65 -24.65
CA LYS A 258 -18.46 4.47 -23.34
C LYS A 258 -18.49 5.75 -22.52
N THR A 259 -17.35 6.44 -22.41
CA THR A 259 -17.26 7.70 -21.67
C THR A 259 -18.14 8.79 -22.31
N LEU A 260 -18.17 8.91 -23.65
CA LEU A 260 -19.04 9.88 -24.31
C LEU A 260 -20.52 9.56 -24.08
N ILE A 261 -20.94 8.29 -24.17
CA ILE A 261 -22.32 7.88 -23.88
C ILE A 261 -22.71 8.23 -22.43
N PHE A 262 -21.86 7.90 -21.45
CA PHE A 262 -22.07 8.29 -20.05
C PHE A 262 -22.24 9.82 -19.90
N CYS A 263 -21.38 10.60 -20.56
CA CYS A 263 -21.45 12.06 -20.52
C CYS A 263 -22.71 12.62 -21.19
N ASN A 264 -23.18 12.04 -22.29
CA ASN A 264 -24.43 12.43 -22.95
C ASN A 264 -25.63 12.14 -22.04
N ILE A 265 -25.67 10.95 -21.41
CA ILE A 265 -26.70 10.59 -20.41
C ILE A 265 -26.69 11.60 -19.26
N ARG A 266 -25.52 11.89 -18.68
CA ARG A 266 -25.35 12.84 -17.57
C ARG A 266 -25.71 14.29 -17.94
N ALA A 267 -25.59 14.67 -19.22
CA ALA A 267 -26.01 15.97 -19.74
C ALA A 267 -27.52 16.04 -20.07
N GLY A 268 -28.25 14.93 -20.02
CA GLY A 268 -29.64 14.84 -20.49
C GLY A 268 -29.79 14.78 -22.01
N GLU A 269 -28.70 14.53 -22.75
CA GLU A 269 -28.69 14.38 -24.21
C GLU A 269 -29.16 12.98 -24.62
N ILE A 270 -30.45 12.70 -24.38
CA ILE A 270 -31.08 11.38 -24.57
C ILE A 270 -30.86 10.83 -25.99
N ALA A 271 -31.10 11.61 -27.04
CA ALA A 271 -30.99 11.12 -28.41
C ALA A 271 -29.53 10.79 -28.84
N PRO A 272 -28.51 11.64 -28.57
CA PRO A 272 -27.11 11.26 -28.71
C PRO A 272 -26.69 10.05 -27.87
N ALA A 273 -27.23 9.87 -26.67
CA ALA A 273 -26.97 8.70 -25.84
C ALA A 273 -27.56 7.40 -26.43
N GLN A 274 -28.85 7.42 -26.80
CA GLN A 274 -29.54 6.28 -27.41
C GLN A 274 -28.88 5.84 -28.72
N LEU A 275 -28.51 6.81 -29.59
CA LEU A 275 -27.77 6.52 -30.82
C LEU A 275 -26.39 5.88 -30.53
N GLY A 276 -25.68 6.38 -29.51
CA GLY A 276 -24.37 5.84 -29.12
C GLY A 276 -24.46 4.40 -28.60
N LEU A 277 -25.49 4.06 -27.82
CA LEU A 277 -25.77 2.70 -27.34
C LEU A 277 -26.15 1.76 -28.50
N GLN A 278 -27.03 2.19 -29.40
CA GLN A 278 -27.43 1.41 -30.59
C GLN A 278 -26.22 1.12 -31.48
N LEU A 279 -25.38 2.12 -31.77
CA LEU A 279 -24.18 1.95 -32.57
C LEU A 279 -23.13 1.04 -31.88
N MET A 280 -23.02 1.09 -30.54
CA MET A 280 -22.17 0.17 -29.78
C MET A 280 -22.64 -1.28 -29.93
N GLN A 281 -23.95 -1.51 -29.81
CA GLN A 281 -24.57 -2.82 -29.98
C GLN A 281 -24.42 -3.36 -31.42
N GLU A 282 -24.62 -2.52 -32.43
CA GLU A 282 -24.46 -2.91 -33.86
C GLU A 282 -23.00 -3.24 -34.23
N LEU A 283 -22.03 -2.53 -33.65
CA LEU A 283 -20.60 -2.77 -33.89
C LEU A 283 -20.01 -3.90 -33.04
N GLY A 284 -20.79 -4.54 -32.16
CA GLY A 284 -20.31 -5.58 -31.24
C GLY A 284 -19.40 -5.08 -30.12
N GLY A 285 -19.49 -3.79 -29.79
CA GLY A 285 -18.86 -3.23 -28.59
C GLY A 285 -19.61 -3.63 -27.33
N ASP A 286 -18.93 -3.60 -26.18
CA ASP A 286 -19.42 -4.12 -24.90
C ASP A 286 -19.89 -5.59 -24.95
N PRO A 287 -19.00 -6.55 -25.25
CA PRO A 287 -19.37 -7.97 -25.43
C PRO A 287 -19.91 -8.64 -24.15
N GLU A 288 -19.72 -8.01 -22.99
CA GLU A 288 -20.25 -8.45 -21.69
C GLU A 288 -21.63 -7.84 -21.39
N GLY A 289 -22.12 -6.91 -22.22
CA GLY A 289 -23.45 -6.27 -22.15
C GLY A 289 -23.71 -5.36 -20.94
N ALA A 290 -22.78 -5.28 -20.00
CA ALA A 290 -22.95 -4.60 -18.73
C ALA A 290 -23.07 -3.07 -18.84
N PHE A 291 -22.30 -2.45 -19.74
CA PHE A 291 -22.40 -1.00 -19.99
C PHE A 291 -23.69 -0.68 -20.74
N LEU A 292 -24.08 -1.52 -21.70
CA LEU A 292 -25.36 -1.37 -22.42
C LEU A 292 -26.56 -1.48 -21.46
N ALA A 293 -26.54 -2.45 -20.55
CA ALA A 293 -27.59 -2.62 -19.53
C ALA A 293 -27.69 -1.42 -18.58
N LEU A 294 -26.55 -0.92 -18.08
CA LEU A 294 -26.50 0.28 -17.23
C LEU A 294 -26.96 1.54 -17.97
N GLY A 295 -26.51 1.76 -19.20
CA GLY A 295 -26.94 2.89 -20.03
C GLY A 295 -28.44 2.89 -20.28
N GLN A 296 -29.01 1.72 -20.60
CA GLN A 296 -30.45 1.55 -20.78
C GLN A 296 -31.24 1.73 -19.47
N ARG A 297 -30.67 1.34 -18.32
CA ARG A 297 -31.25 1.61 -16.99
C ARG A 297 -31.26 3.11 -16.67
N MET A 298 -30.17 3.83 -16.96
CA MET A 298 -30.08 5.28 -16.70
C MET A 298 -31.00 6.13 -17.59
N LEU A 299 -31.28 5.69 -18.82
CA LEU A 299 -32.15 6.42 -19.75
C LEU A 299 -33.64 6.21 -19.45
N ASP A 300 -34.08 4.95 -19.40
CA ASP A 300 -35.51 4.61 -19.41
C ASP A 300 -35.99 3.97 -18.09
N GLY A 301 -35.08 3.68 -17.13
CA GLY A 301 -35.39 3.05 -15.84
C GLY A 301 -35.69 1.55 -15.87
N VAL A 302 -35.77 0.94 -17.05
CA VAL A 302 -36.25 -0.45 -17.26
C VAL A 302 -35.13 -1.50 -17.25
N GLY A 303 -33.87 -1.11 -17.49
CA GLY A 303 -32.73 -2.04 -17.48
C GLY A 303 -32.46 -2.66 -16.10
N HIS A 304 -31.94 -3.89 -16.06
CA HIS A 304 -31.54 -4.56 -14.82
C HIS A 304 -30.03 -4.35 -14.53
N PHE A 305 -29.62 -4.57 -13.28
CA PHE A 305 -28.19 -4.73 -12.98
C PHE A 305 -27.69 -6.09 -13.50
N PRO A 306 -26.45 -6.19 -14.02
CA PRO A 306 -25.83 -7.48 -14.33
C PRO A 306 -25.45 -8.23 -13.03
N ASP A 307 -25.44 -9.56 -13.09
CA ASP A 307 -25.11 -10.43 -11.93
C ASP A 307 -23.68 -10.19 -11.40
N LEU A 308 -22.75 -9.84 -12.30
CA LEU A 308 -21.39 -9.39 -12.00
C LEU A 308 -21.05 -8.22 -12.93
N LEU A 309 -20.51 -7.15 -12.38
CA LEU A 309 -20.08 -5.98 -13.15
C LEU A 309 -18.60 -6.10 -13.52
N PRO A 310 -18.22 -6.12 -14.82
CA PRO A 310 -16.86 -5.83 -15.25
C PRO A 310 -16.58 -4.33 -15.04
N ALA A 311 -16.22 -3.99 -13.80
CA ALA A 311 -16.31 -2.66 -13.21
C ALA A 311 -15.23 -1.65 -13.69
N LYS A 312 -15.10 -1.49 -15.01
CA LYS A 312 -14.33 -0.43 -15.68
C LYS A 312 -14.86 0.96 -15.28
N ALA A 313 -14.07 2.01 -15.50
CA ALA A 313 -14.37 3.35 -14.99
C ALA A 313 -15.72 3.97 -15.45
N PRO A 314 -16.15 3.85 -16.74
CA PRO A 314 -17.46 4.33 -17.17
C PRO A 314 -18.62 3.59 -16.49
N GLU A 315 -18.51 2.27 -16.34
CA GLU A 315 -19.49 1.38 -15.73
C GLU A 315 -19.66 1.70 -14.23
N LEU A 316 -18.57 1.91 -13.49
CA LEU A 316 -18.66 2.40 -12.09
C LEU A 316 -19.20 3.83 -12.00
N ALA A 317 -18.90 4.69 -12.97
CA ALA A 317 -19.43 6.05 -13.01
C ALA A 317 -20.96 6.06 -13.23
N MET A 318 -21.49 5.16 -14.06
CA MET A 318 -22.93 4.94 -14.23
C MET A 318 -23.58 4.45 -12.93
N VAL A 319 -22.98 3.46 -12.26
CA VAL A 319 -23.49 2.88 -10.99
C VAL A 319 -23.58 3.92 -9.87
N ASP A 320 -22.56 4.76 -9.71
CA ASP A 320 -22.59 5.87 -8.76
C ASP A 320 -23.65 6.93 -9.11
N GLN A 321 -23.81 7.24 -10.40
CA GLN A 321 -24.71 8.26 -10.89
C GLN A 321 -26.20 7.83 -10.82
N LEU A 322 -26.48 6.52 -10.82
CA LEU A 322 -27.78 5.95 -10.44
C LEU A 322 -28.08 6.18 -8.95
N GLY A 323 -27.10 5.97 -8.07
CA GLY A 323 -27.23 6.18 -6.62
C GLY A 323 -28.16 5.19 -5.90
N GLU A 324 -28.59 4.13 -6.58
CA GLU A 324 -29.49 3.09 -6.08
C GLU A 324 -28.75 2.06 -5.21
N ALA A 325 -29.49 1.28 -4.40
CA ALA A 325 -28.92 0.14 -3.68
C ALA A 325 -28.48 -0.97 -4.66
N LEU A 326 -27.29 -1.51 -4.46
CA LEU A 326 -26.68 -2.51 -5.35
C LEU A 326 -26.97 -3.94 -4.85
N PRO A 327 -27.10 -4.94 -5.74
CA PRO A 327 -27.13 -6.35 -5.37
C PRO A 327 -25.80 -6.77 -4.72
N GLU A 328 -25.85 -7.54 -3.62
CA GLU A 328 -24.65 -8.02 -2.95
C GLU A 328 -23.77 -8.87 -3.88
N GLY A 329 -22.48 -8.54 -3.94
CA GLY A 329 -21.51 -9.27 -4.76
C GLY A 329 -21.51 -8.93 -6.25
N MET A 330 -22.29 -7.93 -6.68
CA MET A 330 -22.25 -7.39 -8.05
C MET A 330 -20.85 -6.84 -8.42
N LEU A 331 -20.04 -6.42 -7.45
CA LEU A 331 -18.66 -5.95 -7.66
C LEU A 331 -17.65 -6.99 -7.16
N ASP A 332 -16.59 -7.26 -7.93
CA ASP A 332 -15.46 -8.04 -7.42
C ASP A 332 -14.55 -7.17 -6.53
N LEU A 333 -14.94 -7.05 -5.26
CA LEU A 333 -14.20 -6.31 -4.21
C LEU A 333 -12.84 -6.95 -3.83
N LYS A 334 -12.38 -7.96 -4.59
CA LYS A 334 -11.02 -8.53 -4.48
C LYS A 334 -10.05 -7.88 -5.47
N ASP A 335 -10.52 -7.24 -6.54
CA ASP A 335 -9.69 -6.38 -7.39
C ASP A 335 -9.43 -5.06 -6.62
N PRO A 336 -8.16 -4.69 -6.32
CA PRO A 336 -7.84 -3.53 -5.50
C PRO A 336 -8.36 -2.20 -6.07
N LYS A 337 -8.36 -2.08 -7.41
CA LYS A 337 -8.90 -0.93 -8.13
C LYS A 337 -10.41 -0.80 -7.92
N ILE A 338 -11.12 -1.91 -7.97
CA ILE A 338 -12.58 -1.94 -7.79
C ILE A 338 -12.94 -1.66 -6.34
N ALA A 339 -12.25 -2.29 -5.39
CA ALA A 339 -12.42 -2.01 -3.97
C ALA A 339 -12.26 -0.51 -3.67
N VAL A 340 -11.14 0.11 -4.04
CA VAL A 340 -10.89 1.55 -3.78
C VAL A 340 -11.89 2.45 -4.50
N ALA A 341 -12.17 2.20 -5.80
CA ALA A 341 -13.14 3.00 -6.56
C ALA A 341 -14.58 2.86 -6.01
N SER A 342 -14.92 1.72 -5.39
CA SER A 342 -16.25 1.46 -4.84
C SER A 342 -16.54 2.19 -3.52
N LEU A 343 -15.51 2.60 -2.75
CA LEU A 343 -15.70 3.20 -1.42
C LEU A 343 -16.60 4.45 -1.39
N ARG A 344 -16.68 5.18 -2.50
CA ARG A 344 -17.54 6.38 -2.64
C ARG A 344 -18.98 6.06 -3.04
N LEU A 345 -19.30 4.82 -3.43
CA LEU A 345 -20.62 4.42 -3.89
C LEU A 345 -21.61 4.38 -2.72
N LYS A 346 -22.63 5.23 -2.82
CA LYS A 346 -23.73 5.30 -1.83
C LYS A 346 -24.52 4.00 -1.76
N GLY A 347 -24.68 3.33 -2.91
CA GLY A 347 -25.47 2.13 -3.10
C GLY A 347 -24.97 0.84 -2.44
N LEU A 348 -23.71 0.79 -1.98
CA LEU A 348 -23.16 -0.39 -1.33
C LEU A 348 -23.85 -0.69 0.02
N SER A 349 -23.89 -1.98 0.37
CA SER A 349 -24.22 -2.41 1.74
C SER A 349 -23.13 -1.96 2.74
N ALA A 350 -23.44 -2.02 4.04
CA ALA A 350 -22.46 -1.76 5.09
C ALA A 350 -21.32 -2.82 5.08
N ASN A 351 -21.66 -4.08 4.80
CA ASN A 351 -20.70 -5.17 4.70
C ASN A 351 -19.73 -4.95 3.53
N GLU A 352 -20.24 -4.61 2.34
CA GLU A 352 -19.40 -4.37 1.17
C GLU A 352 -18.51 -3.12 1.31
N ARG A 353 -18.98 -2.04 1.94
CA ARG A 353 -18.11 -0.89 2.25
C ARG A 353 -16.94 -1.28 3.16
N VAL A 354 -17.16 -2.16 4.13
CA VAL A 354 -16.08 -2.66 5.00
C VAL A 354 -15.14 -3.59 4.22
N LEU A 355 -15.65 -4.54 3.43
CA LEU A 355 -14.82 -5.43 2.60
C LEU A 355 -13.98 -4.65 1.57
N ALA A 356 -14.56 -3.61 0.97
CA ALA A 356 -13.84 -2.69 0.08
C ALA A 356 -12.73 -1.93 0.83
N ALA A 357 -12.97 -1.49 2.07
CA ALA A 357 -11.97 -0.83 2.90
C ALA A 357 -10.85 -1.78 3.36
N GLU A 358 -11.19 -3.03 3.70
CA GLU A 358 -10.22 -4.08 4.03
C GLU A 358 -9.32 -4.41 2.84
N THR A 359 -9.87 -4.61 1.63
CA THR A 359 -9.07 -4.79 0.41
C THR A 359 -8.22 -3.56 0.09
N ALA A 360 -8.77 -2.34 0.19
CA ALA A 360 -8.01 -1.10 -0.03
C ALA A 360 -6.83 -0.97 0.95
N ALA A 361 -7.01 -1.35 2.21
CA ALA A 361 -5.95 -1.33 3.23
C ALA A 361 -4.93 -2.47 3.06
N ALA A 362 -5.36 -3.65 2.58
CA ALA A 362 -4.48 -4.75 2.22
C ALA A 362 -3.50 -4.37 1.11
N ASN A 363 -3.97 -3.55 0.15
CA ASN A 363 -3.19 -3.06 -0.98
C ASN A 363 -2.53 -1.70 -0.72
N ALA A 364 -2.41 -1.28 0.55
CA ALA A 364 -1.80 -0.02 0.99
C ALA A 364 -2.38 1.28 0.35
N ALA A 365 -3.52 1.20 -0.34
CA ALA A 365 -4.27 2.33 -0.88
C ALA A 365 -5.15 3.02 0.19
N LEU A 366 -5.37 2.34 1.32
CA LEU A 366 -5.94 2.89 2.54
C LEU A 366 -4.98 2.66 3.72
N ASP A 367 -4.90 3.61 4.65
CA ASP A 367 -4.16 3.41 5.90
C ASP A 367 -5.04 2.80 7.01
N GLY A 368 -4.43 2.56 8.18
CA GLY A 368 -5.13 1.91 9.30
C GLY A 368 -6.15 2.80 10.02
N ASP A 369 -6.04 4.13 9.88
CA ASP A 369 -6.90 5.08 10.56
C ASP A 369 -8.12 5.46 9.71
N ASN A 370 -7.95 5.52 8.38
CA ASN A 370 -9.07 5.55 7.44
C ASN A 370 -9.85 4.22 7.44
N LEU A 371 -9.19 3.07 7.61
CA LEU A 371 -9.88 1.79 7.83
C LEU A 371 -10.62 1.75 9.18
N ARG A 372 -9.99 2.23 10.26
CA ARG A 372 -10.65 2.42 11.57
C ARG A 372 -11.92 3.26 11.43
N GLU A 373 -11.86 4.36 10.69
CA GLU A 373 -13.03 5.22 10.49
C GLU A 373 -14.10 4.52 9.64
N ALA A 374 -13.72 3.76 8.60
CA ALA A 374 -14.66 2.93 7.85
C ALA A 374 -15.40 1.92 8.75
N TYR A 375 -14.70 1.22 9.65
CA TYR A 375 -15.31 0.34 10.66
C TYR A 375 -16.25 1.10 11.63
N ARG A 376 -15.96 2.36 11.97
CA ARG A 376 -16.83 3.21 12.83
C ARG A 376 -18.10 3.69 12.14
N THR A 377 -18.14 3.76 10.80
CA THR A 377 -19.38 4.10 10.08
C THR A 377 -20.47 3.03 10.22
N VAL A 378 -20.11 1.80 10.62
CA VAL A 378 -21.05 0.71 10.84
C VAL A 378 -21.85 0.94 12.12
N SER A 379 -23.17 0.99 12.01
CA SER A 379 -24.06 1.22 13.16
C SER A 379 -24.36 -0.08 13.91
N PHE A 380 -23.89 -0.20 15.15
CA PHE A 380 -24.24 -1.29 16.08
C PHE A 380 -25.07 -0.78 17.26
N THR A 381 -25.87 -1.65 17.86
CA THR A 381 -26.55 -1.35 19.13
C THR A 381 -25.58 -1.46 20.30
N GLN A 382 -25.83 -0.69 21.37
CA GLN A 382 -25.05 -0.78 22.62
C GLN A 382 -25.01 -2.22 23.18
N GLN A 383 -26.09 -3.00 22.98
CA GLN A 383 -26.14 -4.40 23.37
C GLN A 383 -25.11 -5.23 22.60
N GLN A 384 -25.07 -5.13 21.26
CA GLN A 384 -24.09 -5.84 20.42
C GLN A 384 -22.66 -5.48 20.82
N ILE A 385 -22.36 -4.19 21.02
CA ILE A 385 -21.04 -3.72 21.46
C ILE A 385 -20.67 -4.34 22.81
N SER A 386 -21.60 -4.35 23.78
CA SER A 386 -21.36 -4.94 25.10
C SER A 386 -21.22 -6.47 25.11
N THR A 387 -21.68 -7.16 24.06
CA THR A 387 -21.59 -8.62 23.93
C THR A 387 -20.73 -9.08 22.74
N ALA A 388 -19.83 -8.23 22.24
CA ALA A 388 -19.08 -8.49 21.01
C ALA A 388 -18.31 -9.83 21.03
N LEU A 389 -17.65 -10.18 22.14
CA LEU A 389 -16.97 -11.49 22.31
C LEU A 389 -17.91 -12.70 22.18
N SER A 390 -19.20 -12.55 22.46
CA SER A 390 -20.21 -13.60 22.29
C SER A 390 -20.87 -13.61 20.91
N LEU A 391 -20.62 -12.58 20.10
CA LEU A 391 -21.15 -12.42 18.74
C LEU A 391 -20.08 -12.66 17.65
N ALA A 392 -18.80 -12.63 18.00
CA ALA A 392 -17.67 -12.92 17.11
C ALA A 392 -17.86 -14.22 16.32
N GLY A 393 -17.46 -14.21 15.04
CA GLY A 393 -17.74 -15.28 14.08
C GLY A 393 -19.22 -15.56 13.82
N SER A 394 -20.12 -14.61 14.11
CA SER A 394 -21.58 -14.75 13.89
C SER A 394 -22.20 -13.61 13.08
N GLN A 395 -21.41 -12.62 12.63
CA GLN A 395 -21.82 -11.61 11.64
C GLN A 395 -21.24 -11.98 10.26
N PRO A 396 -21.59 -11.24 9.20
CA PRO A 396 -20.75 -11.17 7.99
C PRO A 396 -19.32 -10.73 8.36
N VAL A 397 -18.34 -11.33 7.71
CA VAL A 397 -16.93 -11.38 8.18
C VAL A 397 -16.29 -10.00 8.44
N GLY A 398 -16.55 -8.99 7.59
CA GLY A 398 -16.07 -7.63 7.83
C GLY A 398 -16.79 -6.91 8.97
N LEU A 399 -18.08 -7.23 9.19
CA LEU A 399 -18.88 -6.65 10.26
C LEU A 399 -18.49 -7.18 11.65
N ASP A 400 -18.03 -8.43 11.77
CA ASP A 400 -17.47 -8.95 13.03
C ASP A 400 -16.24 -8.14 13.46
N ARG A 401 -15.28 -7.89 12.55
CA ARG A 401 -14.12 -7.03 12.84
C ARG A 401 -14.49 -5.58 13.15
N ALA A 402 -15.48 -5.03 12.47
CA ALA A 402 -16.02 -3.70 12.79
C ALA A 402 -16.59 -3.62 14.21
N LEU A 403 -17.35 -4.65 14.62
CA LEU A 403 -17.93 -4.78 15.95
C LEU A 403 -16.85 -4.93 17.03
N LEU A 404 -15.85 -5.79 16.79
CA LEU A 404 -14.72 -6.01 17.70
C LEU A 404 -13.87 -4.75 17.88
N LEU A 405 -13.67 -3.94 16.83
CA LEU A 405 -12.98 -2.65 16.94
C LEU A 405 -13.76 -1.68 17.82
N GLN A 406 -15.05 -1.44 17.52
CA GLN A 406 -15.87 -0.51 18.29
C GLN A 406 -16.00 -0.95 19.76
N ALA A 407 -16.10 -2.24 20.02
CA ALA A 407 -16.07 -2.79 21.37
C ALA A 407 -14.71 -2.58 22.06
N ALA A 408 -13.58 -2.76 21.37
CA ALA A 408 -12.25 -2.54 21.94
C ALA A 408 -11.99 -1.05 22.25
N GLU A 409 -12.46 -0.14 21.40
CA GLU A 409 -12.40 1.31 21.64
C GLU A 409 -13.36 1.75 22.78
N ALA A 410 -14.50 1.07 22.97
CA ALA A 410 -15.43 1.31 24.08
C ALA A 410 -15.05 0.61 25.41
N ALA A 411 -14.15 -0.38 25.39
CA ALA A 411 -13.77 -1.17 26.55
C ALA A 411 -12.93 -0.36 27.55
N ALA A 412 -13.49 -0.07 28.73
CA ALA A 412 -12.80 0.66 29.80
C ALA A 412 -11.73 -0.18 30.53
N GLN A 413 -11.87 -1.51 30.55
CA GLN A 413 -10.93 -2.41 31.23
C GLN A 413 -9.83 -2.87 30.26
N PRO A 414 -8.52 -2.79 30.62
CA PRO A 414 -7.42 -3.23 29.76
C PRO A 414 -7.52 -4.70 29.34
N SER A 415 -7.91 -5.59 30.24
CA SER A 415 -8.10 -7.02 29.98
C SER A 415 -9.16 -7.29 28.91
N LEU A 416 -10.34 -6.67 29.03
CA LEU A 416 -11.42 -6.79 28.03
C LEU A 416 -11.00 -6.24 26.67
N ARG A 417 -10.27 -5.10 26.65
CA ARG A 417 -9.72 -4.54 25.41
C ARG A 417 -8.71 -5.49 24.76
N ALA A 418 -7.80 -6.07 25.54
CA ALA A 418 -6.84 -7.06 25.06
C ALA A 418 -7.54 -8.32 24.49
N GLU A 419 -8.65 -8.77 25.09
CA GLU A 419 -9.38 -9.96 24.64
C GLU A 419 -10.08 -9.71 23.30
N LEU A 420 -10.75 -8.56 23.16
CA LEU A 420 -11.37 -8.11 21.91
C LEU A 420 -10.35 -7.94 20.77
N VAL A 421 -9.17 -7.38 21.09
CA VAL A 421 -8.05 -7.26 20.15
C VAL A 421 -7.50 -8.63 19.75
N LEU A 422 -7.35 -9.57 20.70
CA LEU A 422 -6.86 -10.92 20.42
C LEU A 422 -7.80 -11.67 19.46
N VAL A 423 -9.11 -11.64 19.71
CA VAL A 423 -10.09 -12.28 18.83
C VAL A 423 -10.02 -11.69 17.42
N ALA A 424 -10.03 -10.36 17.28
CA ALA A 424 -9.94 -9.70 15.98
C ALA A 424 -8.64 -10.05 15.24
N LEU A 425 -7.50 -10.12 15.93
CA LEU A 425 -6.21 -10.50 15.34
C LEU A 425 -6.23 -11.94 14.81
N GLU A 426 -6.80 -12.90 15.54
CA GLU A 426 -6.84 -14.30 15.08
C GLU A 426 -7.94 -14.56 14.03
N GLU A 427 -9.04 -13.81 14.02
CA GLU A 427 -9.98 -13.76 12.87
C GLU A 427 -9.28 -13.20 11.61
N GLY A 428 -8.61 -12.04 11.75
CA GLY A 428 -7.81 -11.46 10.68
C GLY A 428 -6.69 -12.39 10.21
N ARG A 429 -6.14 -13.23 11.08
CA ARG A 429 -5.18 -14.29 10.70
C ARG A 429 -5.82 -15.34 9.80
N ALA A 430 -7.00 -15.83 10.15
CA ALA A 430 -7.72 -16.85 9.38
C ALA A 430 -8.04 -16.39 7.95
N ASP A 431 -8.44 -15.12 7.79
CA ASP A 431 -8.77 -14.53 6.48
C ASP A 431 -7.55 -14.02 5.69
N GLY A 432 -6.34 -14.07 6.26
CA GLY A 432 -5.15 -13.50 5.63
C GLY A 432 -5.08 -11.96 5.65
N LEU A 433 -5.81 -11.33 6.56
CA LEU A 433 -5.84 -9.88 6.81
C LEU A 433 -5.06 -9.44 8.07
N TYR A 434 -4.34 -10.34 8.76
CA TYR A 434 -3.65 -10.07 10.04
C TYR A 434 -2.94 -8.71 10.12
N TYR A 435 -2.15 -8.36 9.09
CA TYR A 435 -1.45 -7.07 9.04
C TYR A 435 -2.44 -5.89 9.03
N VAL A 436 -3.49 -5.97 8.21
CA VAL A 436 -4.53 -4.96 8.07
C VAL A 436 -5.31 -4.79 9.38
N THR A 437 -5.68 -5.89 10.02
CA THR A 437 -6.33 -5.87 11.33
C THR A 437 -5.41 -5.32 12.41
N ALA A 438 -4.13 -5.74 12.45
CA ALA A 438 -3.15 -5.17 13.38
C ALA A 438 -3.00 -3.65 13.18
N LYS A 439 -2.91 -3.17 11.93
CA LYS A 439 -2.80 -1.75 11.56
C LYS A 439 -4.02 -0.95 12.06
N ALA A 440 -5.23 -1.48 11.87
CA ALA A 440 -6.45 -0.88 12.40
C ALA A 440 -6.50 -0.90 13.95
N PHE A 441 -6.16 -2.01 14.60
CA PHE A 441 -6.19 -2.10 16.06
C PHE A 441 -4.95 -1.50 16.74
N ALA A 442 -4.00 -0.90 16.00
CA ALA A 442 -2.70 -0.47 16.53
C ALA A 442 -2.77 0.55 17.69
N PRO A 443 -3.65 1.56 17.71
CA PRO A 443 -3.82 2.42 18.89
C PRO A 443 -4.41 1.67 20.09
N SER A 444 -5.34 0.74 19.87
CA SER A 444 -5.88 -0.12 20.93
C SER A 444 -4.80 -1.00 21.55
N ILE A 445 -3.89 -1.56 20.72
CA ILE A 445 -2.72 -2.32 21.19
C ILE A 445 -1.73 -1.43 21.95
N LEU A 446 -1.42 -0.23 21.44
CA LEU A 446 -0.52 0.72 22.09
C LEU A 446 -1.11 1.34 23.38
N SER A 447 -2.43 1.30 23.57
CA SER A 447 -3.11 1.76 24.79
C SER A 447 -3.08 0.75 25.94
N LEU A 448 -2.40 -0.38 25.77
CA LEU A 448 -2.27 -1.45 26.75
C LEU A 448 -0.82 -1.50 27.25
N GLU A 449 -0.63 -1.17 28.53
CA GLU A 449 0.68 -1.23 29.17
C GLU A 449 1.07 -2.70 29.45
N PRO A 450 2.36 -3.11 29.27
CA PRO A 450 2.80 -4.48 29.54
C PRO A 450 2.85 -4.86 31.03
N GLU A 451 1.68 -5.14 31.61
CA GLU A 451 1.51 -5.60 33.00
C GLU A 451 1.42 -7.14 33.12
N PRO A 452 1.81 -7.74 34.26
CA PRO A 452 1.70 -9.20 34.49
C PRO A 452 0.31 -9.79 34.28
N ASP A 453 -0.76 -9.04 34.60
CA ASP A 453 -2.15 -9.46 34.39
C ASP A 453 -2.54 -9.59 32.90
N LEU A 454 -1.74 -9.00 31.99
CA LEU A 454 -1.87 -9.09 30.54
C LEU A 454 -0.80 -10.00 29.89
N LEU A 455 -0.03 -10.75 30.69
CA LEU A 455 1.03 -11.65 30.21
C LEU A 455 0.53 -12.67 29.16
N TRP A 456 -0.73 -13.11 29.26
CA TRP A 456 -1.38 -14.00 28.30
C TRP A 456 -1.55 -13.40 26.90
N PHE A 457 -1.57 -12.07 26.80
CA PHE A 457 -1.70 -11.33 25.54
C PHE A 457 -0.33 -10.98 24.92
N ALA A 458 0.76 -11.04 25.69
CA ALA A 458 2.08 -10.56 25.31
C ALA A 458 2.60 -11.12 23.97
N GLY A 459 2.42 -12.42 23.71
CA GLY A 459 2.81 -13.05 22.45
C GLY A 459 2.06 -12.51 21.22
N SER A 460 0.79 -12.13 21.36
CA SER A 460 0.00 -11.55 20.26
C SER A 460 0.22 -10.04 20.12
N ALA A 461 0.37 -9.32 21.23
CA ALA A 461 0.69 -7.90 21.25
C ALA A 461 2.07 -7.63 20.61
N GLY A 462 3.10 -8.37 21.05
CA GLY A 462 4.45 -8.27 20.51
C GLY A 462 4.49 -8.60 19.02
N ARG A 463 3.88 -9.72 18.58
CA ARG A 463 3.82 -10.10 17.16
C ARG A 463 3.13 -9.05 16.30
N ALA A 464 2.01 -8.49 16.75
CA ALA A 464 1.31 -7.42 16.04
C ALA A 464 2.16 -6.15 15.94
N LEU A 465 2.87 -5.76 17.00
CA LEU A 465 3.73 -4.56 17.00
C LEU A 465 5.00 -4.77 16.18
N TYR A 466 5.65 -5.94 16.22
CA TYR A 466 6.77 -6.28 15.32
C TYR A 466 6.33 -6.23 13.86
N ALA A 467 5.17 -6.81 13.52
CA ALA A 467 4.61 -6.77 12.16
C ALA A 467 4.43 -5.34 11.65
N LEU A 468 4.05 -4.40 12.52
CA LEU A 468 3.86 -2.98 12.19
C LEU A 468 5.14 -2.13 12.27
N GLY A 469 6.32 -2.73 12.48
CA GLY A 469 7.58 -2.00 12.67
C GLY A 469 7.66 -1.21 13.99
N LYS A 470 6.72 -1.41 14.93
CA LYS A 470 6.61 -0.68 16.20
C LYS A 470 7.49 -1.32 17.28
N TYR A 471 8.79 -1.41 16.98
CA TYR A 471 9.76 -2.22 17.73
C TYR A 471 9.88 -1.85 19.22
N GLU A 472 9.76 -0.57 19.59
CA GLU A 472 9.80 -0.15 21.00
C GLU A 472 8.68 -0.80 21.83
N GLY A 473 7.42 -0.66 21.38
CA GLY A 473 6.27 -1.29 22.05
C GLY A 473 6.32 -2.82 21.97
N ALA A 474 6.81 -3.38 20.86
CA ALA A 474 6.99 -4.83 20.72
C ALA A 474 8.01 -5.38 21.75
N ASN A 475 9.14 -4.68 21.92
CA ASN A 475 10.17 -5.00 22.88
C ASN A 475 9.67 -4.85 24.33
N ALA A 476 8.78 -3.90 24.63
CA ALA A 476 8.20 -3.78 25.97
C ALA A 476 7.35 -5.01 26.38
N TRP A 477 6.58 -5.58 25.45
CA TRP A 477 5.87 -6.86 25.66
C TRP A 477 6.81 -8.06 25.70
N PHE A 478 7.87 -8.05 24.89
CA PHE A 478 8.94 -9.04 24.93
C PHE A 478 9.64 -9.07 26.30
N ASP A 479 10.00 -7.91 26.85
CA ASP A 479 10.69 -7.79 28.14
C ASP A 479 9.78 -8.14 29.32
N LEU A 480 8.46 -7.95 29.22
CA LEU A 480 7.52 -8.53 30.20
C LEU A 480 7.61 -10.06 30.19
N ALA A 481 7.48 -10.69 29.02
CA ALA A 481 7.58 -12.14 28.88
C ALA A 481 8.98 -12.67 29.30
N ARG A 482 10.03 -11.85 29.17
CA ARG A 482 11.39 -12.14 29.64
C ARG A 482 11.52 -12.11 31.15
N ARG A 483 10.99 -11.09 31.84
CA ARG A 483 11.07 -10.96 33.31
C ARG A 483 10.35 -12.11 34.01
N GLU A 484 9.17 -12.46 33.53
CA GLU A 484 8.31 -13.46 34.15
C GLU A 484 8.64 -14.92 33.74
N SER A 485 9.53 -15.12 32.76
CA SER A 485 9.79 -16.43 32.11
C SER A 485 10.25 -17.52 33.08
N MET A 486 11.02 -17.14 34.11
CA MET A 486 11.56 -18.06 35.12
C MET A 486 10.51 -18.59 36.11
N ILE A 487 9.33 -17.95 36.20
CA ILE A 487 8.28 -18.30 37.17
C ILE A 487 6.91 -18.58 36.54
N SER A 488 6.69 -18.15 35.29
CA SER A 488 5.45 -18.40 34.54
C SER A 488 5.73 -19.17 33.23
N PRO A 489 5.19 -20.40 33.07
CA PRO A 489 5.26 -21.12 31.81
C PRO A 489 4.62 -20.35 30.64
N GLN A 490 3.65 -19.48 30.91
CA GLN A 490 3.01 -18.63 29.90
C GLN A 490 3.91 -17.48 29.45
N ALA A 491 4.74 -16.94 30.34
CA ALA A 491 5.79 -16.01 30.00
C ALA A 491 6.86 -16.68 29.13
N GLN A 492 7.34 -17.86 29.53
CA GLN A 492 8.31 -18.63 28.74
C GLN A 492 7.77 -18.99 27.35
N ALA A 493 6.48 -19.35 27.23
CA ALA A 493 5.83 -19.58 25.94
C ALA A 493 5.81 -18.31 25.09
N SER A 494 5.36 -17.18 25.64
CA SER A 494 5.28 -15.89 24.93
C SER A 494 6.66 -15.39 24.49
N LEU A 495 7.66 -15.50 25.36
CA LEU A 495 9.06 -15.18 25.09
C LEU A 495 9.61 -16.02 23.93
N THR A 496 9.27 -17.31 23.91
CA THR A 496 9.66 -18.23 22.83
C THR A 496 8.97 -17.84 21.52
N THR A 497 7.65 -17.60 21.52
CA THR A 497 6.89 -17.15 20.34
C THR A 497 7.43 -15.85 19.75
N LEU A 498 7.89 -14.90 20.59
CA LEU A 498 8.41 -13.61 20.13
C LEU A 498 9.89 -13.65 19.69
N TRP A 499 10.66 -14.69 20.04
CA TRP A 499 12.10 -14.76 19.71
C TRP A 499 12.43 -14.52 18.23
N PRO A 500 11.75 -15.14 17.24
CA PRO A 500 12.09 -14.91 15.84
C PRO A 500 11.88 -13.45 15.44
N TYR A 501 10.78 -12.84 15.90
CA TYR A 501 10.44 -11.46 15.57
C TYR A 501 11.42 -10.46 16.19
N ALA A 502 11.85 -10.68 17.44
CA ALA A 502 12.90 -9.87 18.07
C ALA A 502 14.23 -9.96 17.31
N ARG A 503 14.68 -11.17 16.93
CA ARG A 503 15.90 -11.37 16.13
C ARG A 503 15.80 -10.71 14.74
N LEU A 504 14.70 -10.92 14.01
CA LEU A 504 14.45 -10.29 12.71
C LEU A 504 14.42 -8.76 12.80
N ALA A 505 13.90 -8.17 13.89
CA ALA A 505 13.95 -6.74 14.17
C ALA A 505 15.36 -6.21 14.54
N GLY A 506 16.35 -7.09 14.69
CA GLY A 506 17.75 -6.74 14.96
C GLY A 506 18.20 -6.86 16.42
N PHE A 507 17.38 -7.43 17.32
CA PHE A 507 17.77 -7.69 18.70
C PHE A 507 18.84 -8.80 18.78
N SER A 508 19.85 -8.67 19.65
CA SER A 508 21.08 -9.47 19.51
C SER A 508 20.98 -10.86 20.13
N ALA A 509 21.83 -11.78 19.65
CA ALA A 509 21.96 -13.12 20.20
C ALA A 509 22.51 -13.13 21.64
N SER A 510 23.41 -12.20 21.95
CA SER A 510 24.03 -12.04 23.27
C SER A 510 23.06 -11.61 24.37
N ASP A 511 21.85 -11.16 24.02
CA ASP A 511 20.91 -10.64 25.00
C ASP A 511 20.18 -11.76 25.78
N TRP A 512 20.01 -12.97 25.24
CA TRP A 512 19.48 -14.15 25.98
C TRP A 512 19.58 -15.49 25.20
N ASP A 513 19.47 -16.61 25.93
CA ASP A 513 19.64 -18.01 25.47
C ASP A 513 18.54 -18.58 24.53
N GLY A 514 17.92 -17.74 23.69
CA GLY A 514 16.91 -18.17 22.71
C GLY A 514 17.55 -18.72 21.43
N SER A 515 17.04 -19.85 20.92
CA SER A 515 17.51 -20.49 19.67
C SER A 515 16.38 -21.02 18.79
N LEU A 516 16.64 -21.11 17.47
CA LEU A 516 15.68 -21.59 16.47
C LEU A 516 15.30 -23.08 16.67
N ALA A 517 16.19 -23.87 17.26
CA ALA A 517 15.90 -25.25 17.66
C ALA A 517 14.91 -25.31 18.84
N ALA A 518 15.13 -24.50 19.89
CA ALA A 518 14.22 -24.42 21.03
C ALA A 518 12.85 -23.85 20.63
N TRP A 519 12.82 -22.85 19.74
CA TRP A 519 11.58 -22.33 19.15
C TRP A 519 10.77 -23.42 18.44
N GLY A 520 11.41 -24.24 17.59
CA GLY A 520 10.73 -25.33 16.90
C GLY A 520 10.20 -26.41 17.85
N LEU A 521 10.96 -26.74 18.90
CA LEU A 521 10.53 -27.71 19.93
C LEU A 521 9.33 -27.23 20.78
N ALA A 522 9.02 -25.94 20.80
CA ALA A 522 7.87 -25.38 21.50
C ALA A 522 6.57 -25.40 20.66
N ARG A 523 6.62 -25.75 19.37
CA ARG A 523 5.44 -25.80 18.49
C ARG A 523 4.74 -27.16 18.54
N ASN A 524 3.41 -27.14 18.48
CA ASN A 524 2.55 -28.32 18.51
C ASN A 524 2.03 -28.67 17.10
N GLU A 525 2.96 -28.88 16.17
CA GLU A 525 2.72 -29.06 14.73
C GLU A 525 3.48 -30.31 14.22
N SER A 526 3.33 -30.68 12.94
CA SER A 526 4.13 -31.77 12.37
C SER A 526 5.60 -31.35 12.25
N LYS A 527 6.52 -32.30 12.38
CA LYS A 527 7.96 -32.01 12.35
C LYS A 527 8.42 -31.44 11.01
N GLU A 528 7.75 -31.87 9.95
CA GLU A 528 7.95 -31.43 8.57
C GLU A 528 7.56 -29.95 8.42
N HIS A 529 6.40 -29.54 8.98
CA HIS A 529 5.98 -28.14 8.96
C HIS A 529 6.89 -27.26 9.83
N ILE A 530 7.29 -27.76 11.01
CA ILE A 530 8.26 -27.05 11.88
C ILE A 530 9.61 -26.89 11.13
N ALA A 531 10.07 -27.90 10.41
CA ALA A 531 11.29 -27.83 9.59
C ALA A 531 11.16 -26.82 8.43
N ASP A 532 10.00 -26.73 7.78
CA ASP A 532 9.70 -25.69 6.77
C ASP A 532 9.80 -24.29 7.37
N LEU A 533 9.15 -24.04 8.52
CA LEU A 533 9.19 -22.73 9.19
C LEU A 533 10.60 -22.40 9.72
N GLN A 534 11.33 -23.38 10.23
CA GLN A 534 12.73 -23.23 10.61
C GLN A 534 13.62 -22.91 9.41
N THR A 535 13.36 -23.51 8.23
CA THR A 535 14.09 -23.21 7.00
C THR A 535 13.81 -21.78 6.53
N LEU A 536 12.55 -21.33 6.58
CA LEU A 536 12.17 -19.94 6.27
C LEU A 536 12.88 -18.93 7.19
N LEU A 537 12.88 -19.17 8.51
CA LEU A 537 13.58 -18.32 9.48
C LEU A 537 15.10 -18.35 9.28
N ALA A 538 15.70 -19.52 9.04
CA ALA A 538 17.13 -19.65 8.81
C ALA A 538 17.58 -18.86 7.56
N SER A 539 16.86 -18.96 6.45
CA SER A 539 17.12 -18.15 5.24
C SER A 539 16.96 -16.65 5.47
N ALA A 540 16.01 -16.23 6.31
CA ALA A 540 15.84 -14.83 6.68
C ALA A 540 16.98 -14.31 7.55
N PHE A 541 17.39 -15.09 8.58
CA PHE A 541 18.53 -14.76 9.43
C PHE A 541 19.85 -14.73 8.65
N GLU A 542 20.08 -15.69 7.75
CA GLU A 542 21.28 -15.72 6.89
C GLU A 542 21.37 -14.49 6.00
N ALA A 543 20.28 -14.11 5.31
CA ALA A 543 20.25 -12.89 4.50
C ALA A 543 20.47 -11.62 5.35
N LEU A 544 19.94 -11.57 6.58
CA LEU A 544 20.18 -10.48 7.54
C LEU A 544 21.56 -10.51 8.22
N GLY A 545 22.43 -11.47 7.89
CA GLY A 545 23.78 -11.60 8.46
C GLY A 545 23.84 -12.20 9.87
N GLN A 546 22.76 -12.83 10.34
CA GLN A 546 22.55 -13.38 11.69
C GLN A 546 22.72 -14.92 11.74
N ALA A 547 23.62 -15.50 10.96
CA ALA A 547 23.65 -16.94 10.70
C ALA A 547 24.10 -17.82 11.90
N GLU A 548 23.15 -18.52 12.54
CA GLU A 548 23.38 -19.54 13.59
C GLU A 548 23.22 -20.98 13.03
N MET A 549 24.12 -21.40 12.12
CA MET A 549 23.82 -22.45 11.13
C MET A 549 24.66 -23.75 11.17
N SER A 550 25.49 -24.02 12.20
CA SER A 550 26.35 -25.23 12.19
C SER A 550 25.62 -26.56 12.43
N ASP A 551 24.58 -26.55 13.27
CA ASP A 551 23.99 -27.77 13.83
C ASP A 551 22.54 -27.97 13.38
N LEU A 552 21.75 -26.90 13.27
CA LEU A 552 20.38 -26.97 12.77
C LEU A 552 20.32 -27.34 11.28
N SER A 553 21.22 -26.82 10.45
CA SER A 553 21.31 -27.14 9.01
C SER A 553 21.44 -28.65 8.77
N ARG A 554 22.26 -29.33 9.59
CA ARG A 554 22.45 -30.80 9.56
C ARG A 554 21.22 -31.58 10.04
N GLN A 555 20.31 -30.95 10.79
CA GLN A 555 19.03 -31.54 11.18
C GLN A 555 17.97 -31.33 10.09
N LEU A 556 17.85 -30.11 9.57
CA LEU A 556 16.92 -29.74 8.49
C LEU A 556 17.16 -30.56 7.22
N ALA A 557 18.42 -30.86 6.89
CA ALA A 557 18.78 -31.71 5.74
C ALA A 557 18.25 -33.16 5.76
N ASN A 558 17.63 -33.62 6.86
CA ASN A 558 16.96 -34.93 6.93
C ASN A 558 15.46 -34.86 6.62
N TYR A 559 14.89 -33.66 6.53
CA TYR A 559 13.50 -33.45 6.14
C TYR A 559 13.40 -33.22 4.62
N PRO A 560 12.33 -33.67 3.96
CA PRO A 560 12.06 -33.27 2.59
C PRO A 560 11.75 -31.77 2.55
N SER A 561 12.17 -31.08 1.48
CA SER A 561 11.71 -29.72 1.20
C SER A 561 10.18 -29.67 1.15
N GLY A 562 9.56 -28.67 1.78
CA GLY A 562 8.11 -28.48 1.71
C GLY A 562 7.59 -28.23 0.30
N THR A 563 6.27 -28.25 0.16
CA THR A 563 5.55 -28.13 -1.12
C THR A 563 5.45 -26.68 -1.63
N TRP A 564 6.56 -25.96 -1.56
CA TRP A 564 6.72 -24.60 -2.08
C TRP A 564 6.78 -24.61 -3.62
N PRO A 565 6.18 -23.64 -4.32
CA PRO A 565 6.39 -23.48 -5.76
C PRO A 565 7.85 -23.12 -6.04
N GLU A 566 8.52 -23.92 -6.88
CA GLU A 566 9.91 -23.69 -7.32
C GLU A 566 10.10 -22.26 -7.84
N PRO A 567 11.15 -21.53 -7.41
CA PRO A 567 11.40 -20.18 -7.90
C PRO A 567 11.85 -20.18 -9.36
N ASN A 568 11.37 -19.21 -10.13
CA ASN A 568 11.90 -18.95 -11.47
C ASN A 568 13.36 -18.51 -11.36
N ASN A 569 14.28 -19.44 -11.65
CA ASN A 569 15.71 -19.21 -11.53
C ASN A 569 16.22 -18.08 -12.44
N ASN A 570 15.54 -17.80 -13.55
CA ASN A 570 15.89 -16.67 -14.43
C ASN A 570 15.56 -15.32 -13.76
N THR A 571 14.45 -15.23 -13.04
CA THR A 571 14.09 -14.03 -12.26
C THR A 571 15.05 -13.84 -11.08
N LEU A 572 15.46 -14.91 -10.40
CA LEU A 572 16.49 -14.84 -9.34
C LEU A 572 17.86 -14.41 -9.87
N LEU A 573 18.26 -14.90 -11.05
CA LEU A 573 19.51 -14.47 -11.71
C LEU A 573 19.45 -12.99 -12.12
N ALA A 574 18.34 -12.53 -12.69
CA ALA A 574 18.15 -11.12 -13.04
C ALA A 574 18.14 -10.21 -11.80
N LEU A 575 17.44 -10.60 -10.72
CA LEU A 575 17.43 -9.88 -9.44
C LEU A 575 18.85 -9.74 -8.88
N ARG A 576 19.62 -10.83 -8.91
CA ARG A 576 21.01 -10.82 -8.50
C ARG A 576 21.87 -9.91 -9.37
N ASP A 577 21.77 -10.00 -10.70
CA ASP A 577 22.57 -9.17 -11.61
C ASP A 577 22.25 -7.66 -11.44
N ALA A 578 20.98 -7.31 -11.27
CA ALA A 578 20.58 -5.94 -10.95
C ALA A 578 21.14 -5.47 -9.60
N ALA A 579 21.16 -6.33 -8.57
CA ALA A 579 21.71 -5.99 -7.26
C ALA A 579 23.25 -5.95 -7.22
N ASP A 580 23.94 -6.89 -7.88
CA ASP A 580 25.40 -6.91 -8.06
C ASP A 580 25.86 -5.70 -8.92
N GLY A 581 25.02 -5.23 -9.86
CA GLY A 581 25.24 -4.04 -10.68
C GLY A 581 24.68 -2.71 -10.15
N ASN A 582 24.23 -2.65 -8.89
CA ASN A 582 23.64 -1.46 -8.23
C ASN A 582 22.42 -0.82 -8.94
N ARG A 583 21.70 -1.56 -9.80
CA ARG A 583 20.53 -1.08 -10.56
C ARG A 583 19.28 -1.07 -9.69
N ARG A 584 19.21 -0.12 -8.75
CA ARG A 584 18.26 -0.11 -7.61
C ARG A 584 16.79 -0.28 -8.04
N GLY A 585 16.29 0.52 -8.98
CA GLY A 585 14.88 0.43 -9.39
C GLY A 585 14.52 -0.89 -10.08
N GLU A 586 15.45 -1.45 -10.86
CA GLU A 586 15.29 -2.74 -11.54
C GLU A 586 15.28 -3.91 -10.55
N ALA A 587 16.18 -3.89 -9.55
CA ALA A 587 16.22 -4.87 -8.48
C ALA A 587 14.97 -4.83 -7.57
N ILE A 588 14.42 -3.65 -7.29
CA ILE A 588 13.14 -3.53 -6.56
C ILE A 588 12.00 -4.12 -7.40
N LEU A 589 11.88 -3.77 -8.69
CA LEU A 589 10.87 -4.37 -9.58
C LEU A 589 10.99 -5.90 -9.67
N LEU A 590 12.20 -6.42 -9.80
CA LEU A 590 12.47 -7.86 -9.83
C LEU A 590 12.18 -8.55 -8.49
N SER A 591 12.32 -7.85 -7.37
CA SER A 591 11.90 -8.35 -6.04
C SER A 591 10.39 -8.51 -5.96
N LEU A 592 9.63 -7.51 -6.41
CA LEU A 592 8.16 -7.53 -6.44
C LEU A 592 7.63 -8.63 -7.38
N ILE A 593 8.26 -8.81 -8.54
CA ILE A 593 7.92 -9.90 -9.49
C ILE A 593 8.32 -11.28 -8.92
N THR A 594 9.41 -11.37 -8.15
CA THR A 594 9.82 -12.62 -7.48
C THR A 594 8.87 -13.02 -6.37
N LEU A 595 8.30 -12.05 -5.64
CA LEU A 595 7.32 -12.25 -4.56
C LEU A 595 5.97 -12.79 -5.09
N ALA A 596 5.62 -12.48 -6.33
CA ALA A 596 4.39 -12.89 -6.99
C ALA A 596 4.30 -14.42 -7.25
N PRO A 597 3.08 -14.97 -7.48
CA PRO A 597 1.75 -14.36 -7.32
C PRO A 597 1.10 -14.68 -5.95
N LYS A 598 1.78 -15.44 -5.08
CA LYS A 598 1.24 -15.85 -3.76
C LYS A 598 1.60 -14.89 -2.61
N GLY A 599 2.43 -13.88 -2.87
CA GLY A 599 2.93 -12.98 -1.84
C GLY A 599 3.73 -13.70 -0.76
N THR A 600 3.68 -13.16 0.45
CA THR A 600 4.40 -13.66 1.63
C THR A 600 3.82 -14.95 2.21
N GLN A 601 2.55 -15.31 1.93
CA GLN A 601 1.88 -16.49 2.50
C GLN A 601 2.49 -17.83 2.06
N HIS A 602 3.16 -17.88 0.91
CA HIS A 602 3.85 -19.08 0.42
C HIS A 602 5.21 -18.72 -0.19
N LEU A 603 5.95 -17.83 0.47
CA LEU A 603 7.25 -17.37 0.00
C LEU A 603 8.33 -18.42 0.25
N HIS A 604 8.72 -19.15 -0.80
CA HIS A 604 9.80 -20.13 -0.79
C HIS A 604 11.08 -19.53 -0.14
N PRO A 605 11.76 -20.20 0.82
CA PRO A 605 12.89 -19.62 1.57
C PRO A 605 13.99 -18.98 0.71
N ARG A 606 14.47 -19.67 -0.33
CA ARG A 606 15.42 -19.14 -1.34
C ARG A 606 14.96 -17.86 -2.08
N LYS A 607 13.66 -17.57 -2.18
CA LYS A 607 13.16 -16.27 -2.69
C LYS A 607 13.34 -15.18 -1.64
N LEU A 608 12.99 -15.46 -0.38
CA LEU A 608 13.14 -14.52 0.74
C LEU A 608 14.61 -14.15 0.92
N GLU A 609 15.49 -15.16 0.95
CA GLU A 609 16.96 -15.03 0.99
C GLU A 609 17.47 -14.07 -0.10
N ALA A 610 17.09 -14.32 -1.36
CA ALA A 610 17.54 -13.54 -2.50
C ALA A 610 17.03 -12.08 -2.48
N ILE A 611 15.76 -11.87 -2.10
CA ILE A 611 15.18 -10.52 -2.02
C ILE A 611 15.83 -9.74 -0.86
N CYS A 612 15.88 -10.31 0.35
CA CYS A 612 16.50 -9.64 1.50
C CYS A 612 17.98 -9.32 1.23
N SER A 613 18.74 -10.26 0.66
CA SER A 613 20.15 -10.05 0.31
C SER A 613 20.34 -8.94 -0.76
N ALA A 614 19.45 -8.85 -1.74
CA ALA A 614 19.45 -7.78 -2.74
C ALA A 614 19.14 -6.42 -2.09
N LEU A 615 18.10 -6.33 -1.26
CA LEU A 615 17.72 -5.11 -0.54
C LEU A 615 18.84 -4.59 0.36
N ILE A 616 19.47 -5.46 1.15
CA ILE A 616 20.56 -5.11 2.06
C ILE A 616 21.77 -4.59 1.27
N ARG A 617 22.15 -5.26 0.18
CA ARG A 617 23.23 -4.83 -0.72
C ARG A 617 22.99 -3.43 -1.31
N LEU A 618 21.73 -3.09 -1.58
CA LEU A 618 21.33 -1.82 -2.17
C LEU A 618 21.02 -0.71 -1.13
N GLY A 619 21.33 -0.96 0.15
CA GLY A 619 21.18 0.02 1.22
C GLY A 619 19.81 0.06 1.91
N TYR A 620 18.98 -0.97 1.73
CA TYR A 620 17.62 -1.07 2.29
C TYR A 620 17.46 -2.17 3.36
N PRO A 621 18.24 -2.17 4.46
CA PRO A 621 18.17 -3.23 5.48
C PRO A 621 16.82 -3.25 6.24
N GLU A 622 16.20 -2.09 6.47
CA GLU A 622 14.88 -2.03 7.14
C GLU A 622 13.79 -2.69 6.27
N GLU A 623 13.84 -2.52 4.96
CA GLU A 623 12.91 -3.18 4.03
C GLU A 623 13.09 -4.70 4.02
N ALA A 624 14.34 -5.17 4.13
CA ALA A 624 14.63 -6.59 4.28
C ALA A 624 14.10 -7.16 5.61
N ARG A 625 14.15 -6.39 6.71
CA ARG A 625 13.53 -6.78 8.00
C ARG A 625 12.01 -6.80 7.92
N HIS A 626 11.39 -5.76 7.34
CA HIS A 626 9.94 -5.70 7.17
C HIS A 626 9.41 -6.88 6.35
N LEU A 627 10.05 -7.21 5.22
CA LEU A 627 9.69 -8.37 4.41
C LEU A 627 9.87 -9.69 5.19
N ALA A 628 10.98 -9.86 5.91
CA ALA A 628 11.23 -11.07 6.68
C ALA A 628 10.22 -11.28 7.83
N ILE A 629 9.88 -10.20 8.55
CA ILE A 629 8.85 -10.22 9.59
C ILE A 629 7.47 -10.52 8.98
N GLU A 630 7.11 -9.89 7.86
CA GLU A 630 5.83 -10.16 7.19
C GLU A 630 5.75 -11.62 6.72
N ALA A 631 6.83 -12.15 6.13
CA ALA A 631 6.93 -13.55 5.72
C ALA A 631 6.77 -14.52 6.91
N ALA A 632 7.40 -14.23 8.06
CA ALA A 632 7.23 -15.02 9.27
C ALA A 632 5.77 -15.02 9.77
N VAL A 633 5.15 -13.85 9.91
CA VAL A 633 3.73 -13.71 10.30
C VAL A 633 2.82 -14.48 9.34
N ARG A 634 3.06 -14.34 8.03
CA ARG A 634 2.26 -14.94 6.96
C ARG A 634 2.44 -16.45 6.82
N ALA A 635 3.58 -16.99 7.21
CA ALA A 635 3.83 -18.43 7.32
C ALA A 635 3.22 -19.04 8.60
N GLY A 636 2.76 -18.20 9.56
CA GLY A 636 2.06 -18.64 10.76
C GLY A 636 2.92 -18.74 12.03
N ILE A 637 3.99 -17.97 12.12
CA ILE A 637 4.96 -18.01 13.22
C ILE A 637 4.38 -17.45 14.54
#